data_AF-A0A497Q460-F1
#
_entry.id   AF-A0A497Q460-F1
#
_cell.length_a   1.000
_cell.length_b   1.000
_cell.length_c   1.000
_cell.angle_alpha   90.00
_cell.angle_beta   90.00
_cell.angle_gamma   90.00
#
_symmetry.space_group_name_H-M   'P 1'
#
loop_
_entity.id
_entity.type
_entity.pdbx_description
1 polymer ?
#
loop_
_entity_poly.entity_id
_entity_poly.type
_entity_poly.pdbx_seq_one_letter_code
_entity_poly.pdbx_strand_id
1 'polypeptide(L)'
;MTRTVRRHSRKQGSEMDSTRQGTMDDKYKRPSSTGHQYTGLKYLVEEFTLVSPEREVNKWGRGKRPDPRYKSTPTRSLGRELERATGQKVNRASLSLLGSYFSKYVELVNLVLDRIYAVPGRLDTLGEELSSYRGQGYTLLKKEEYLAYKENEDIKQQCFERMYRNVLEQAARITLSDWMRRQLMSSAIAHVSTDTDSLLQLLKNRYIPSKMIKEVRKRCNAIEDNGSGYYYTASVLRQLRKTLDQHILTELEQPLSYRSYQRKRVSNYLRDKSMSETVLRLAEGLLANFSTEGYPFSTPQMLSYTEDFSASTENSPGQGYWYSEDPEREDELFLFLKLPEPLRGTEHGASPYRTRTLAFRFLDWLPRAAEKDRGKAAVAEREGDRHRATRLRFRAMKFEDMHQQLMNTVGLQHATYQYARLKSRKEKDSEKMTELQEKITRLRKARKCGPPRLLLRGDRVVLQIPFLPPTREMTDAELGGTRTHSRRAGADRGVRVPVVLSTGDGNGGFVDEMISFGELLSKRDLLRQQTRGLTSQVKKMRNNWERKHPDRSPPAHLLKKERHLQAIWRKVRRLDGEIARQVASRTVWWCEEHGVRTLYFENLKNYSAPPGWGTLSWRLSSNLWSKFLSAVVYMRQSLGHKYGGVWTVSPAWTSQTCHVCGGRGVRVENEGSTEEKRGGEYFYCETCGVHIHADVNAARNIMCVQRPTAVGGRTA
;
A
#
# COMPACT_ATOMS: atom_id res chain seq x y z
N MET A 1 35.49 -14.21 -57.42
CA MET A 1 36.65 -14.44 -56.53
C MET A 1 36.30 -14.04 -55.11
N THR A 2 36.59 -14.93 -54.19
CA THR A 2 36.10 -15.03 -52.82
C THR A 2 36.71 -14.00 -51.88
N ARG A 3 35.88 -13.37 -51.03
CA ARG A 3 36.36 -12.70 -49.81
C ARG A 3 35.56 -13.20 -48.61
N THR A 4 36.17 -14.16 -47.94
CA THR A 4 35.73 -14.86 -46.74
C THR A 4 35.67 -13.89 -45.55
N VAL A 5 34.46 -13.55 -45.11
CA VAL A 5 34.25 -12.85 -43.83
C VAL A 5 34.10 -13.91 -42.74
N ARG A 6 35.13 -14.04 -41.89
CA ARG A 6 35.13 -14.87 -40.69
C ARG A 6 34.01 -14.41 -39.75
N ARG A 7 32.91 -15.18 -39.67
CA ARG A 7 31.95 -15.09 -38.57
C ARG A 7 32.58 -15.70 -37.32
N HIS A 8 32.90 -14.86 -36.33
CA HIS A 8 33.14 -15.35 -34.98
C HIS A 8 31.83 -15.91 -34.41
N SER A 9 31.90 -17.11 -33.85
CA SER A 9 30.82 -17.74 -33.10
C SER A 9 30.46 -16.87 -31.90
N ARG A 10 29.20 -16.41 -31.87
CA ARG A 10 28.60 -15.86 -30.65
C ARG A 10 28.61 -16.97 -29.60
N LYS A 11 29.55 -16.91 -28.66
CA LYS A 11 29.39 -17.60 -27.37
C LYS A 11 28.05 -17.13 -26.78
N GLN A 12 27.16 -18.09 -26.54
CA GLN A 12 25.96 -17.90 -25.72
C GLN A 12 26.43 -17.45 -24.33
N GLY A 13 26.41 -16.13 -24.13
CA GLY A 13 26.38 -15.59 -22.78
C GLY A 13 25.04 -15.98 -22.20
N SER A 14 25.09 -16.76 -21.12
CA SER A 14 24.00 -17.13 -20.24
C SER A 14 22.90 -16.06 -20.20
N GLU A 15 21.66 -16.47 -20.48
CA GLU A 15 20.45 -15.69 -20.28
C GLU A 15 20.41 -15.16 -18.84
N MET A 16 20.94 -13.95 -18.63
CA MET A 16 20.57 -13.14 -17.48
C MET A 16 19.17 -12.62 -17.74
N ASP A 17 18.22 -13.45 -17.31
CA ASP A 17 16.85 -13.17 -16.90
C ASP A 17 16.50 -11.66 -16.91
N SER A 18 16.10 -11.16 -18.09
CA SER A 18 15.73 -9.76 -18.32
C SER A 18 14.35 -9.39 -17.77
N THR A 19 13.82 -10.17 -16.82
CA THR A 19 12.49 -9.96 -16.22
C THR A 19 12.54 -9.25 -14.86
N ARG A 20 13.71 -8.98 -14.28
CA ARG A 20 13.82 -8.26 -13.00
C ARG A 20 14.09 -6.77 -13.17
N GLN A 21 13.14 -6.05 -13.78
CA GLN A 21 13.04 -4.61 -13.58
C GLN A 21 12.48 -4.35 -12.17
N GLY A 22 13.38 -4.22 -11.20
CA GLY A 22 13.04 -3.73 -9.86
C GLY A 22 12.47 -2.32 -9.93
N THR A 23 11.21 -2.16 -9.52
CA THR A 23 10.50 -0.89 -9.45
C THR A 23 10.97 -0.07 -8.25
N MET A 24 11.95 0.82 -8.46
CA MET A 24 12.44 1.77 -7.46
C MET A 24 11.47 2.96 -7.25
N ASP A 25 10.39 2.71 -6.51
CA ASP A 25 9.68 3.65 -5.59
C ASP A 25 8.14 3.40 -5.53
N ASP A 26 7.74 2.13 -5.53
CA ASP A 26 6.36 1.59 -5.49
C ASP A 26 5.59 1.87 -4.18
N LYS A 27 5.42 3.13 -3.77
CA LYS A 27 4.45 3.49 -2.72
C LYS A 27 3.70 4.77 -3.03
N TYR A 28 2.52 4.62 -3.65
CA TYR A 28 1.31 5.34 -3.24
C TYR A 28 0.05 4.50 -3.45
N LYS A 29 -0.75 4.44 -2.39
CA LYS A 29 -2.13 3.96 -2.29
C LYS A 29 -2.41 2.57 -2.87
N ARG A 30 -1.84 1.53 -2.26
CA ARG A 30 -2.74 0.39 -1.98
C ARG A 30 -3.74 0.90 -0.95
N PRO A 31 -5.06 0.86 -1.18
CA PRO A 31 -5.99 0.92 -0.06
C PRO A 31 -5.54 -0.18 0.89
N SER A 32 -5.12 0.18 2.12
CA SER A 32 -4.79 -0.80 3.14
C SER A 32 -5.98 -1.74 3.22
N SER A 33 -5.75 -3.00 2.83
CA SER A 33 -6.81 -3.95 2.51
C SER A 33 -7.52 -4.51 3.74
N THR A 34 -7.23 -3.98 4.92
CA THR A 34 -7.89 -4.29 6.17
C THR A 34 -9.14 -3.42 6.29
N GLY A 35 -10.24 -3.88 5.71
CA GLY A 35 -11.56 -3.35 6.07
C GLY A 35 -11.80 -3.52 7.57
N HIS A 36 -12.56 -2.61 8.18
CA HIS A 36 -12.95 -2.73 9.58
C HIS A 36 -13.74 -4.03 9.78
N GLN A 37 -13.40 -4.79 10.83
CA GLN A 37 -13.87 -6.17 11.06
C GLN A 37 -15.39 -6.29 11.14
N TYR A 38 -16.08 -5.21 11.55
CA TYR A 38 -17.53 -5.20 11.75
C TYR A 38 -18.34 -4.56 10.61
N THR A 39 -17.73 -3.71 9.77
CA THR A 39 -18.48 -2.93 8.76
C THR A 39 -18.09 -3.26 7.33
N GLY A 40 -16.97 -3.95 7.10
CA GLY A 40 -16.46 -4.23 5.75
C GLY A 40 -16.01 -2.99 4.95
N LEU A 41 -16.17 -1.79 5.52
CA LEU A 41 -15.77 -0.51 4.93
C LEU A 41 -14.24 -0.40 4.92
N LYS A 42 -13.70 -0.01 3.77
CA LYS A 42 -12.28 0.35 3.63
C LYS A 42 -12.11 1.79 4.12
N TYR A 43 -11.33 2.00 5.16
CA TYR A 43 -10.90 3.35 5.54
C TYR A 43 -9.79 3.84 4.59
N LEU A 44 -9.71 5.15 4.46
CA LEU A 44 -8.64 5.84 3.75
C LEU A 44 -7.57 6.29 4.75
N VAL A 45 -6.38 6.62 4.28
CA VAL A 45 -5.25 7.01 5.15
C VAL A 45 -4.56 8.23 4.57
N GLU A 46 -4.32 9.23 5.43
CA GLU A 46 -3.51 10.41 5.12
C GLU A 46 -2.17 10.35 5.87
N GLU A 47 -1.08 10.79 5.21
CA GLU A 47 0.29 10.75 5.77
C GLU A 47 0.79 12.16 6.10
N PHE A 48 1.30 12.35 7.32
CA PHE A 48 1.89 13.60 7.81
C PHE A 48 3.34 13.38 8.19
N THR A 49 4.25 14.22 7.69
CA THR A 49 5.65 14.18 8.14
C THR A 49 5.80 14.97 9.44
N LEU A 50 6.33 14.33 10.48
CA LEU A 50 6.52 14.92 11.79
C LEU A 50 7.78 15.77 11.86
N VAL A 51 7.82 16.67 12.84
CA VAL A 51 8.98 17.53 13.12
C VAL A 51 9.58 17.20 14.48
N SER A 52 10.85 17.59 14.65
CA SER A 52 11.54 17.52 15.94
C SER A 52 10.82 18.38 17.00
N PRO A 53 10.79 17.99 18.29
CA PRO A 53 10.16 18.75 19.37
C PRO A 53 10.73 20.16 19.51
N GLU A 54 12.05 20.30 19.33
CA GLU A 54 12.78 21.56 19.44
C GLU A 54 12.47 22.51 18.26
N ARG A 55 11.82 22.03 17.20
CA ARG A 55 11.53 22.85 16.02
C ARG A 55 10.24 23.63 16.24
N GLU A 56 10.36 24.94 16.41
CA GLU A 56 9.22 25.84 16.37
C GLU A 56 8.61 25.86 14.96
N VAL A 57 7.36 25.41 14.86
CA VAL A 57 6.58 25.52 13.64
C VAL A 57 6.12 26.97 13.54
N ASN A 58 6.88 27.77 12.80
CA ASN A 58 6.52 29.17 12.57
C ASN A 58 5.12 29.23 11.92
N LYS A 59 4.14 29.81 12.63
CA LYS A 59 2.69 29.78 12.29
C LYS A 59 2.36 30.49 10.96
N TRP A 60 3.32 31.20 10.36
CA TRP A 60 3.17 31.95 9.11
C TRP A 60 4.26 31.56 8.11
N GLY A 61 3.83 31.10 6.94
CA GLY A 61 4.65 30.33 6.02
C GLY A 61 5.89 31.05 5.48
N ARG A 62 7.09 30.68 5.97
CA ARG A 62 8.37 30.76 5.21
C ARG A 62 9.33 29.57 5.46
N GLY A 63 8.83 28.43 5.94
CA GLY A 63 9.63 27.23 6.22
C GLY A 63 10.01 26.38 5.00
N LYS A 64 10.43 26.98 3.86
CA LYS A 64 10.73 26.22 2.63
C LYS A 64 12.08 25.49 2.61
N ARG A 65 12.83 25.47 3.70
CA ARG A 65 14.00 24.59 3.86
C ARG A 65 14.04 24.05 5.29
N PRO A 66 14.16 22.73 5.51
CA PRO A 66 14.70 22.25 6.78
C PRO A 66 16.05 22.92 7.00
N ASP A 67 16.36 23.24 8.25
CA ASP A 67 17.62 23.86 8.66
C ASP A 67 18.80 23.23 7.91
N PRO A 68 19.58 24.00 7.13
CA PRO A 68 20.75 23.49 6.43
C PRO A 68 21.80 22.89 7.38
N ARG A 69 21.78 23.22 8.68
CA ARG A 69 22.61 22.57 9.71
C ARG A 69 22.33 21.07 9.85
N TYR A 70 21.14 20.60 9.43
CA TYR A 70 20.82 19.17 9.38
C TYR A 70 21.34 18.47 8.11
N LYS A 71 21.79 19.23 7.10
CA LYS A 71 22.20 18.69 5.79
C LYS A 71 23.71 18.63 5.56
N SER A 72 24.51 19.04 6.53
CA SER A 72 25.96 18.96 6.41
C SER A 72 26.59 18.61 7.73
N THR A 73 26.62 17.32 8.03
CA THR A 73 27.78 16.78 8.72
C THR A 73 28.25 15.55 7.96
N PRO A 74 29.41 15.64 7.27
CA PRO A 74 29.99 14.50 6.59
C PRO A 74 30.49 13.49 7.64
N THR A 75 29.75 12.40 7.83
CA THR A 75 30.22 11.00 7.70
C THR A 75 31.49 10.52 8.42
N ARG A 76 32.16 11.29 9.28
CA ARG A 76 33.53 10.90 9.66
C ARG A 76 33.69 9.86 10.77
N SER A 77 32.59 9.37 11.30
CA SER A 77 32.51 8.08 11.99
C SER A 77 31.03 7.65 11.88
N LEU A 78 30.68 6.37 11.68
CA LEU A 78 29.28 5.95 11.92
C LEU A 78 29.01 5.96 13.45
N GLY A 79 29.32 7.05 14.15
CA GLY A 79 30.38 7.10 15.17
C GLY A 79 30.29 6.31 16.48
N ARG A 80 31.05 5.23 16.69
CA ARG A 80 31.81 4.39 15.76
C ARG A 80 31.11 3.04 15.62
N GLU A 81 30.25 2.95 14.61
CA GLU A 81 29.45 1.83 14.14
C GLU A 81 28.94 0.93 15.26
N LEU A 82 28.06 1.55 16.05
CA LEU A 82 27.52 1.09 17.31
C LEU A 82 28.54 1.11 18.48
N GLU A 83 29.54 1.99 18.53
CA GLU A 83 30.67 1.90 19.49
C GLU A 83 31.05 0.43 19.86
N ARG A 84 31.03 -0.44 18.82
CA ARG A 84 30.97 -1.93 18.79
C ARG A 84 29.73 -2.63 19.39
N ALA A 85 28.54 -2.46 18.80
CA ALA A 85 27.23 -2.91 19.31
C ALA A 85 26.69 -2.17 20.56
N THR A 86 27.53 -1.35 21.24
CA THR A 86 27.39 -0.27 22.27
C THR A 86 27.47 -0.58 23.79
N GLY A 87 28.66 -0.60 24.37
CA GLY A 87 28.89 -0.44 25.81
C GLY A 87 28.70 1.01 26.32
N GLN A 88 27.63 1.70 25.88
CA GLN A 88 27.27 3.14 26.09
C GLN A 88 28.24 4.18 25.46
N LYS A 89 27.87 5.42 25.11
CA LYS A 89 26.61 6.17 25.30
C LYS A 89 26.25 6.97 24.02
N VAL A 90 25.12 6.64 23.40
CA VAL A 90 24.55 7.43 22.28
C VAL A 90 23.67 8.54 22.88
N ASN A 91 24.08 9.80 22.76
CA ASN A 91 23.42 10.93 23.42
C ASN A 91 22.38 11.67 22.56
N ARG A 92 22.23 11.36 21.27
CA ARG A 92 21.13 11.82 20.40
C ARG A 92 20.86 10.78 19.30
N ALA A 93 19.65 10.20 19.28
CA ALA A 93 19.27 9.22 18.27
C ALA A 93 18.99 9.90 16.92
N SER A 94 19.80 9.61 15.89
CA SER A 94 19.49 9.98 14.50
C SER A 94 18.46 9.02 13.92
N LEU A 95 17.51 9.50 13.11
CA LEU A 95 16.55 8.66 12.39
C LEU A 95 17.23 7.68 11.44
N SER A 96 18.32 8.11 10.79
CA SER A 96 19.13 7.25 9.94
C SER A 96 19.79 6.11 10.73
N LEU A 97 20.20 6.39 11.97
CA LEU A 97 20.78 5.40 12.89
C LEU A 97 19.72 4.41 13.36
N LEU A 98 18.52 4.87 13.69
CA LEU A 98 17.41 3.97 14.04
C LEU A 98 17.04 3.03 12.89
N GLY A 99 17.01 3.55 11.65
CA GLY A 99 16.79 2.72 10.46
C GLY A 99 17.85 1.63 10.27
N SER A 100 19.12 1.92 10.54
CA SER A 100 20.18 0.90 10.45
C SER A 100 20.10 -0.13 11.58
N TYR A 101 19.79 0.28 12.82
CA TYR A 101 19.55 -0.66 13.95
C TYR A 101 18.41 -1.63 13.64
N PHE A 102 17.31 -1.12 13.08
CA PHE A 102 16.19 -1.98 12.70
C PHE A 102 16.58 -2.94 11.58
N SER A 103 17.33 -2.47 10.58
CA SER A 103 17.82 -3.32 9.49
C SER A 103 18.71 -4.45 10.03
N LYS A 104 19.63 -4.16 10.97
CA LYS A 104 20.49 -5.17 11.59
C LYS A 104 19.72 -6.14 12.49
N TYR A 105 18.72 -5.64 13.21
CA TYR A 105 17.81 -6.48 13.99
C TYR A 105 17.05 -7.47 13.10
N VAL A 106 16.52 -7.03 11.95
CA VAL A 106 15.86 -7.90 10.98
C VAL A 106 16.80 -8.97 10.44
N GLU A 107 18.04 -8.59 10.10
CA GLU A 107 19.08 -9.52 9.66
C GLU A 107 19.37 -10.59 10.72
N LEU A 108 19.54 -10.20 11.99
CA LEU A 108 19.79 -11.14 13.09
C LEU A 108 18.60 -12.05 13.39
N VAL A 109 17.36 -11.55 13.29
CA VAL A 109 16.15 -12.38 13.41
C VAL A 109 16.14 -13.42 12.31
N ASN A 110 16.42 -13.03 11.07
CA ASN A 110 16.47 -13.97 9.94
C ASN A 110 17.61 -14.98 10.11
N LEU A 111 18.78 -14.58 10.62
CA LEU A 111 19.87 -15.50 10.93
C LEU A 111 19.45 -16.57 11.95
N VAL A 112 18.77 -16.17 13.03
CA VAL A 112 18.26 -17.11 14.03
C VAL A 112 17.20 -18.03 13.44
N LEU A 113 16.29 -17.51 12.61
CA LEU A 113 15.28 -18.32 11.92
C LEU A 113 15.96 -19.32 10.97
N ASP A 114 16.93 -18.89 10.17
CA ASP A 114 17.66 -19.78 9.27
C ASP A 114 18.34 -20.93 10.05
N ARG A 115 18.92 -20.65 11.22
CA ARG A 115 19.50 -21.69 12.10
C ARG A 115 18.46 -22.64 12.67
N ILE A 116 17.32 -22.14 13.16
CA ILE A 116 16.22 -22.98 13.68
C ILE A 116 15.70 -23.92 12.59
N TYR A 117 15.53 -23.40 11.36
CA TYR A 117 14.96 -24.15 10.25
C TYR A 117 15.98 -25.01 9.48
N ALA A 118 17.28 -24.83 9.71
CA ALA A 118 18.33 -25.68 9.16
C ALA A 118 18.41 -27.05 9.83
N VAL A 119 17.95 -27.18 11.09
CA VAL A 119 17.96 -28.44 11.83
C VAL A 119 16.64 -29.18 11.60
N PRO A 120 16.63 -30.34 10.88
CA PRO A 120 15.41 -31.10 10.63
C PRO A 120 14.74 -31.56 11.94
N GLY A 121 13.41 -31.51 12.00
CA GLY A 121 12.62 -31.93 13.17
C GLY A 121 12.64 -30.97 14.37
N ARG A 122 13.60 -30.05 14.47
CA ARG A 122 13.70 -29.13 15.63
C ARG A 122 12.53 -28.16 15.73
N LEU A 123 11.95 -27.77 14.59
CA LEU A 123 10.79 -26.89 14.54
C LEU A 123 9.59 -27.46 15.30
N ASP A 124 9.33 -28.76 15.18
CA ASP A 124 8.18 -29.38 15.82
C ASP A 124 8.36 -29.44 17.34
N THR A 125 9.54 -29.84 17.81
CA THR A 125 9.87 -29.85 19.24
C THR A 125 9.83 -28.44 19.83
N LEU A 126 10.50 -27.46 19.21
CA LEU A 126 10.52 -26.08 19.71
C LEU A 126 9.14 -25.42 19.65
N GLY A 127 8.34 -25.71 18.62
CA GLY A 127 6.99 -25.18 18.48
C GLY A 127 6.06 -25.67 19.59
N GLU A 128 6.13 -26.96 19.92
CA GLU A 128 5.38 -27.57 21.01
C GLU A 128 5.82 -27.03 22.39
N GLU A 129 7.13 -26.93 22.63
CA GLU A 129 7.67 -26.30 23.83
C GLU A 129 7.22 -24.84 23.96
N LEU A 130 7.31 -24.05 22.88
CA LEU A 130 6.88 -22.64 22.88
C LEU A 130 5.37 -22.50 23.10
N SER A 131 4.57 -23.45 22.62
CA SER A 131 3.10 -23.44 22.79
C SER A 131 2.70 -23.75 24.23
N SER A 132 3.41 -24.65 24.90
CA SER A 132 3.13 -25.04 26.29
C SER A 132 3.78 -24.11 27.33
N TYR A 133 4.79 -23.35 26.94
CA TYR A 133 5.56 -22.49 27.83
C TYR A 133 4.87 -21.15 28.13
N ARG A 134 4.61 -20.88 29.41
CA ARG A 134 3.99 -19.62 29.88
C ARG A 134 4.98 -18.46 30.11
N GLY A 135 6.27 -18.67 29.84
CA GLY A 135 7.33 -17.66 30.03
C GLY A 135 7.70 -16.90 28.75
N GLN A 136 8.83 -16.19 28.79
CA GLN A 136 9.36 -15.46 27.62
C GLN A 136 10.05 -16.44 26.65
N GLY A 137 9.71 -16.38 25.37
CA GLY A 137 10.15 -17.35 24.36
C GLY A 137 11.68 -17.41 24.20
N TYR A 138 12.37 -16.28 24.43
CA TYR A 138 13.85 -16.28 24.39
C TYR A 138 14.48 -17.17 25.47
N THR A 139 13.81 -17.44 26.59
CA THR A 139 14.35 -18.28 27.67
C THR A 139 14.46 -19.74 27.22
N LEU A 140 13.54 -20.20 26.37
CA LEU A 140 13.61 -21.52 25.74
C LEU A 140 14.70 -21.53 24.67
N LEU A 141 14.64 -20.59 23.71
CA LEU A 141 15.62 -20.57 22.62
C LEU A 141 17.06 -20.36 23.09
N LYS A 142 17.29 -19.68 24.23
CA LYS A 142 18.63 -19.50 24.78
C LYS A 142 19.26 -20.81 25.31
N LYS A 143 18.47 -21.85 25.59
CA LYS A 143 18.96 -23.16 26.02
C LYS A 143 19.56 -23.96 24.86
N GLU A 144 19.19 -23.64 23.62
CA GLU A 144 19.76 -24.25 22.44
C GLU A 144 21.22 -23.84 22.26
N GLU A 145 22.13 -24.80 22.23
CA GLU A 145 23.57 -24.54 22.10
C GLU A 145 23.90 -23.71 20.84
N TYR A 146 23.29 -24.05 19.71
CA TYR A 146 23.48 -23.36 18.42
C TYR A 146 22.82 -21.97 18.34
N LEU A 147 22.02 -21.59 19.36
CA LEU A 147 21.49 -20.24 19.52
C LEU A 147 22.03 -19.55 20.76
N ALA A 148 22.78 -20.24 21.63
CA ALA A 148 23.25 -19.70 22.89
C ALA A 148 24.24 -18.58 22.62
N TYR A 149 23.97 -17.39 23.17
CA TYR A 149 24.83 -16.22 22.96
C TYR A 149 26.30 -16.47 23.35
N LYS A 150 26.54 -17.30 24.37
CA LYS A 150 27.89 -17.62 24.85
C LYS A 150 28.67 -18.52 23.91
N GLU A 151 28.01 -19.35 23.11
CA GLU A 151 28.65 -20.34 22.24
C GLU A 151 28.84 -19.86 20.80
N ASN A 152 28.30 -18.68 20.45
CA ASN A 152 28.25 -18.19 19.07
C ASN A 152 29.01 -16.88 18.89
N GLU A 153 30.30 -16.98 18.54
CA GLU A 153 31.18 -15.81 18.34
C GLU A 153 30.71 -14.90 17.20
N ASP A 154 30.11 -15.45 16.14
CA ASP A 154 29.59 -14.66 15.02
C ASP A 154 28.39 -13.79 15.43
N ILE A 155 27.58 -14.24 16.39
CA ILE A 155 26.48 -13.46 16.98
C ILE A 155 27.04 -12.39 17.94
N LYS A 156 28.04 -12.74 18.76
CA LYS A 156 28.72 -11.80 19.67
C LYS A 156 29.39 -10.66 18.91
N GLN A 157 29.95 -10.94 17.73
CA GLN A 157 30.55 -9.92 16.86
C GLN A 157 29.51 -8.95 16.26
N GLN A 158 28.23 -9.35 16.21
CA GLN A 158 27.17 -8.58 15.55
C GLN A 158 26.23 -7.83 16.51
N CYS A 159 26.03 -8.33 17.73
CA CYS A 159 25.14 -7.71 18.72
C CYS A 159 25.48 -8.15 20.15
N PHE A 160 24.94 -7.47 21.18
CA PHE A 160 25.05 -7.93 22.56
C PHE A 160 23.91 -8.85 22.98
N GLU A 161 24.17 -9.59 24.06
CA GLU A 161 23.23 -10.53 24.65
C GLU A 161 21.83 -9.93 24.85
N ARG A 162 21.71 -8.68 25.29
CA ARG A 162 20.38 -8.08 25.52
C ARG A 162 19.61 -7.80 24.23
N MET A 163 20.27 -7.28 23.19
CA MET A 163 19.63 -7.13 21.87
C MET A 163 19.28 -8.51 21.32
N TYR A 164 20.18 -9.47 21.49
CA TYR A 164 19.98 -10.84 21.08
C TYR A 164 18.81 -11.52 21.80
N ARG A 165 18.52 -11.21 23.07
CA ARG A 165 17.28 -11.65 23.74
C ARG A 165 16.02 -11.18 23.02
N ASN A 166 15.99 -9.95 22.51
CA ASN A 166 14.85 -9.46 21.72
C ASN A 166 14.78 -10.16 20.35
N VAL A 167 15.93 -10.44 19.74
CA VAL A 167 16.03 -11.22 18.49
C VAL A 167 15.43 -12.61 18.71
N LEU A 168 15.86 -13.31 19.76
CA LEU A 168 15.32 -14.62 20.16
C LEU A 168 13.84 -14.55 20.48
N GLU A 169 13.37 -13.54 21.21
CA GLU A 169 11.95 -13.38 21.53
C GLU A 169 11.10 -13.22 20.25
N GLN A 170 11.58 -12.44 19.28
CA GLN A 170 10.87 -12.25 18.03
C GLN A 170 10.95 -13.49 17.13
N ALA A 171 12.10 -14.15 17.09
CA ALA A 171 12.25 -15.43 16.40
C ALA A 171 11.29 -16.47 17.00
N ALA A 172 11.22 -16.59 18.34
CA ALA A 172 10.30 -17.47 19.04
C ALA A 172 8.84 -17.21 18.66
N ARG A 173 8.41 -15.94 18.58
CA ARG A 173 7.05 -15.59 18.13
C ARG A 173 6.78 -16.00 16.69
N ILE A 174 7.75 -15.79 15.80
CA ILE A 174 7.65 -16.18 14.39
C ILE A 174 7.59 -17.70 14.28
N THR A 175 8.48 -18.42 14.97
CA THR A 175 8.53 -19.88 15.04
C THR A 175 7.23 -20.46 15.56
N LEU A 176 6.71 -19.96 16.70
CA LEU A 176 5.43 -20.39 17.26
C LEU A 176 4.28 -20.15 16.28
N SER A 177 4.22 -18.95 15.68
CA SER A 177 3.17 -18.62 14.71
C SER A 177 3.23 -19.50 13.46
N ASP A 178 4.43 -19.82 12.97
CA ASP A 178 4.63 -20.70 11.82
C ASP A 178 4.32 -22.17 12.16
N TRP A 179 4.73 -22.65 13.33
CA TRP A 179 4.39 -23.98 13.81
C TRP A 179 2.87 -24.15 13.97
N MET A 180 2.18 -23.22 14.63
CA MET A 180 0.71 -23.24 14.74
C MET A 180 0.04 -23.26 13.36
N ARG A 181 0.61 -22.52 12.39
CA ARG A 181 0.13 -22.50 11.00
C ARG A 181 0.36 -23.84 10.29
N ARG A 182 1.48 -24.52 10.55
CA ARG A 182 1.77 -25.87 10.04
C ARG A 182 0.80 -26.89 10.59
N GLN A 183 0.58 -26.90 11.91
CA GLN A 183 -0.40 -27.78 12.56
C GLN A 183 -1.80 -27.57 11.97
N LEU A 184 -2.23 -26.31 11.82
CA LEU A 184 -3.48 -25.98 11.14
C LEU A 184 -3.53 -26.45 9.68
N MET A 185 -2.42 -26.37 8.95
CA MET A 185 -2.35 -26.81 7.57
C MET A 185 -2.51 -28.33 7.49
N SER A 186 -1.85 -29.07 8.36
CA SER A 186 -2.02 -30.53 8.48
C SER A 186 -3.46 -30.89 8.82
N SER A 187 -4.08 -30.22 9.79
CA SER A 187 -5.51 -30.42 10.11
C SER A 187 -6.43 -30.05 8.93
N ALA A 188 -6.11 -29.01 8.17
CA ALA A 188 -6.87 -28.59 7.00
C ALA A 188 -6.76 -29.60 5.86
N ILE A 189 -5.55 -30.10 5.57
CA ILE A 189 -5.30 -31.13 4.57
C ILE A 189 -6.03 -32.41 4.97
N ALA A 190 -5.88 -32.88 6.20
CA ALA A 190 -6.59 -34.06 6.70
C ALA A 190 -8.11 -33.90 6.56
N HIS A 191 -8.67 -32.76 6.97
CA HIS A 191 -10.11 -32.51 6.86
C HIS A 191 -10.61 -32.55 5.42
N VAL A 192 -9.91 -31.88 4.52
CA VAL A 192 -10.31 -31.74 3.11
C VAL A 192 -10.05 -33.02 2.32
N SER A 193 -9.07 -33.84 2.71
CA SER A 193 -8.76 -35.12 2.06
C SER A 193 -9.73 -36.23 2.46
N THR A 194 -10.28 -36.17 3.68
CA THR A 194 -11.27 -37.15 4.15
C THR A 194 -12.69 -36.92 3.64
N ASP A 195 -13.00 -35.70 3.19
CA ASP A 195 -14.36 -35.28 2.85
C ASP A 195 -14.36 -34.53 1.51
N THR A 196 -14.73 -35.25 0.44
CA THR A 196 -14.82 -34.70 -0.91
C THR A 196 -15.79 -33.51 -0.99
N ASP A 197 -16.86 -33.48 -0.18
CA ASP A 197 -17.77 -32.34 -0.13
C ASP A 197 -17.08 -31.09 0.44
N SER A 198 -16.22 -31.26 1.44
CA SER A 198 -15.40 -30.18 1.99
C SER A 198 -14.39 -29.67 0.96
N LEU A 199 -13.75 -30.54 0.17
CA LEU A 199 -12.89 -30.14 -0.95
C LEU A 199 -13.67 -29.34 -2.00
N LEU A 200 -14.83 -29.85 -2.39
CA LEU A 200 -15.69 -29.22 -3.38
C LEU A 200 -16.17 -27.84 -2.88
N GLN A 201 -16.58 -27.73 -1.61
CA GLN A 201 -16.93 -26.44 -0.98
C GLN A 201 -15.75 -25.47 -0.94
N LEU A 202 -14.54 -25.94 -0.62
CA LEU A 202 -13.34 -25.12 -0.56
C LEU A 202 -13.02 -24.48 -1.92
N LEU A 203 -13.11 -25.26 -3.00
CA LEU A 203 -12.78 -24.84 -4.37
C LEU A 203 -13.92 -24.05 -5.03
N LYS A 204 -15.18 -24.45 -4.85
CA LYS A 204 -16.36 -23.86 -5.51
C LYS A 204 -16.78 -22.52 -4.91
N ASN A 205 -16.74 -22.37 -3.58
CA ASN A 205 -17.37 -21.21 -2.93
C ASN A 205 -16.58 -19.91 -3.11
N ARG A 206 -17.28 -18.76 -3.09
CA ARG A 206 -16.65 -17.42 -3.12
C ARG A 206 -15.95 -17.06 -1.80
N TYR A 207 -16.41 -17.62 -0.69
CA TYR A 207 -15.80 -17.44 0.63
C TYR A 207 -15.62 -18.81 1.27
N ILE A 208 -14.68 -18.91 2.21
CA ILE A 208 -14.49 -20.14 2.98
C ILE A 208 -15.65 -20.21 3.99
N PRO A 209 -16.41 -21.31 4.02
CA PRO A 209 -17.53 -21.45 4.95
C PRO A 209 -17.08 -21.33 6.40
N SER A 210 -17.84 -20.59 7.22
CA SER A 210 -17.52 -20.45 8.65
C SER A 210 -17.53 -21.80 9.37
N LYS A 211 -18.42 -22.72 8.96
CA LYS A 211 -18.46 -24.10 9.47
C LYS A 211 -17.13 -24.82 9.27
N MET A 212 -16.58 -24.81 8.06
CA MET A 212 -15.28 -25.42 7.75
C MET A 212 -14.14 -24.82 8.58
N ILE A 213 -14.14 -23.50 8.80
CA ILE A 213 -13.14 -22.84 9.66
C ILE A 213 -13.23 -23.37 11.09
N LYS A 214 -14.45 -23.51 11.63
CA LYS A 214 -14.67 -24.04 12.98
C LYS A 214 -14.27 -25.51 13.10
N GLU A 215 -14.58 -26.34 12.10
CA GLU A 215 -14.23 -27.77 12.09
C GLU A 215 -12.70 -27.99 12.04
N VAL A 216 -12.00 -27.32 11.12
CA VAL A 216 -10.53 -27.42 11.03
C VAL A 216 -9.87 -26.94 12.32
N ARG A 217 -10.39 -25.86 12.92
CA ARG A 217 -9.89 -25.35 14.20
C ARG A 217 -10.12 -26.37 15.32
N LYS A 218 -11.31 -26.97 15.41
CA LYS A 218 -11.65 -27.99 16.42
C LYS A 218 -10.76 -29.24 16.33
N ARG A 219 -10.31 -29.57 15.11
CA ARG A 219 -9.38 -30.69 14.87
C ARG A 219 -7.91 -30.37 15.17
N CYS A 220 -7.56 -29.12 15.46
CA CYS A 220 -6.19 -28.68 15.68
C CYS A 220 -5.94 -28.41 17.16
N ASN A 221 -5.30 -29.36 17.86
CA ASN A 221 -5.01 -29.26 19.30
C ASN A 221 -4.06 -28.10 19.66
N ALA A 222 -3.28 -27.60 18.69
CA ALA A 222 -2.31 -26.52 18.89
C ALA A 222 -2.92 -25.11 19.08
N ILE A 223 -4.25 -24.96 18.96
CA ILE A 223 -4.92 -23.65 19.06
C ILE A 223 -5.97 -23.70 20.16
N GLU A 224 -5.66 -23.03 21.27
CA GLU A 224 -6.65 -22.78 22.33
C GLU A 224 -7.79 -21.86 21.85
N ASP A 225 -8.87 -21.80 22.63
CA ASP A 225 -10.14 -21.18 22.23
C ASP A 225 -10.13 -19.63 22.18
N ASN A 226 -8.96 -19.04 21.97
CA ASN A 226 -8.74 -17.61 21.89
C ASN A 226 -9.13 -17.11 20.49
N GLY A 227 -9.94 -16.05 20.39
CA GLY A 227 -10.58 -15.58 19.13
C GLY A 227 -9.65 -15.29 17.94
N SER A 228 -8.32 -15.24 18.12
CA SER A 228 -7.32 -15.15 17.05
C SER A 228 -7.27 -16.41 16.17
N GLY A 229 -7.56 -17.59 16.73
CA GLY A 229 -7.45 -18.88 16.03
C GLY A 229 -8.31 -18.96 14.76
N TYR A 230 -9.50 -18.36 14.78
CA TYR A 230 -10.41 -18.31 13.62
C TYR A 230 -9.75 -17.68 12.38
N TYR A 231 -9.01 -16.58 12.57
CA TYR A 231 -8.38 -15.87 11.46
C TYR A 231 -7.15 -16.60 10.92
N TYR A 232 -6.39 -17.27 11.80
CA TYR A 232 -5.29 -18.14 11.39
C TYR A 232 -5.80 -19.31 10.53
N THR A 233 -6.83 -20.01 10.99
CA THR A 233 -7.45 -21.11 10.24
C THR A 233 -8.01 -20.64 8.90
N ALA A 234 -8.70 -19.48 8.88
CA ALA A 234 -9.19 -18.90 7.64
C ALA A 234 -8.05 -18.54 6.66
N SER A 235 -6.90 -18.10 7.16
CA SER A 235 -5.72 -17.79 6.34
C SER A 235 -5.10 -19.06 5.73
N VAL A 236 -4.96 -20.12 6.54
CA VAL A 236 -4.45 -21.43 6.12
C VAL A 236 -5.30 -22.03 5.00
N LEU A 237 -6.63 -22.06 5.18
CA LEU A 237 -7.55 -22.57 4.16
C LEU A 237 -7.49 -21.74 2.85
N ARG A 238 -7.26 -20.43 2.92
CA ARG A 238 -7.04 -19.60 1.71
C ARG A 238 -5.75 -19.96 1.00
N GLN A 239 -4.70 -20.27 1.76
CA GLN A 239 -3.41 -20.68 1.22
C GLN A 239 -3.50 -22.07 0.58
N LEU A 240 -4.10 -23.05 1.26
CA LEU A 240 -4.33 -24.39 0.73
C LEU A 240 -5.08 -24.31 -0.60
N ARG A 241 -6.22 -23.61 -0.62
CA ARG A 241 -6.99 -23.38 -1.85
C ARG A 241 -6.18 -22.68 -2.93
N LYS A 242 -5.36 -21.68 -2.59
CA LYS A 242 -4.52 -20.99 -3.58
C LYS A 242 -3.58 -21.99 -4.26
N THR A 243 -2.96 -22.86 -3.48
CA THR A 243 -2.01 -23.87 -3.97
C THR A 243 -2.72 -24.86 -4.88
N LEU A 244 -3.88 -25.39 -4.45
CA LEU A 244 -4.71 -26.26 -5.27
C LEU A 244 -5.13 -25.59 -6.59
N ASP A 245 -5.67 -24.38 -6.53
CA ASP A 245 -6.09 -23.65 -7.73
C ASP A 245 -4.92 -23.41 -8.70
N GLN A 246 -3.70 -23.17 -8.20
CA GLN A 246 -2.51 -22.99 -9.04
C GLN A 246 -2.06 -24.31 -9.68
N HIS A 247 -2.05 -25.41 -8.92
CA HIS A 247 -1.71 -26.72 -9.44
C HIS A 247 -2.70 -27.16 -10.53
N ILE A 248 -4.00 -27.12 -10.24
CA ILE A 248 -5.07 -27.45 -11.20
C ILE A 248 -4.90 -26.65 -12.49
N LEU A 249 -4.68 -25.34 -12.41
CA LEU A 249 -4.52 -24.52 -13.61
C LEU A 249 -3.22 -24.81 -14.36
N THR A 250 -2.15 -25.18 -13.67
CA THR A 250 -0.87 -25.51 -14.31
C THR A 250 -0.98 -26.83 -15.07
N GLU A 251 -1.58 -27.86 -14.46
CA GLU A 251 -1.82 -29.17 -15.08
C GLU A 251 -2.81 -29.09 -16.26
N LEU A 252 -3.73 -28.12 -16.23
CA LEU A 252 -4.63 -27.82 -17.36
C LEU A 252 -4.00 -26.87 -18.40
N GLU A 253 -2.69 -26.60 -18.31
CA GLU A 253 -1.92 -25.71 -19.19
C GLU A 253 -2.50 -24.30 -19.30
N GLN A 254 -3.07 -23.80 -18.20
CA GLN A 254 -3.70 -22.50 -18.14
C GLN A 254 -2.80 -21.43 -17.51
N PRO A 255 -2.76 -20.20 -18.08
CA PRO A 255 -1.93 -19.15 -17.54
C PRO A 255 -2.38 -18.73 -16.13
N LEU A 256 -1.41 -18.65 -15.22
CA LEU A 256 -1.60 -18.16 -13.86
C LEU A 256 -1.84 -16.64 -13.86
N SER A 257 -3.10 -16.25 -13.94
CA SER A 257 -3.50 -14.83 -13.91
C SER A 257 -3.76 -14.35 -12.46
N TYR A 258 -4.45 -13.22 -12.30
CA TYR A 258 -4.77 -12.69 -10.98
C TYR A 258 -5.63 -13.67 -10.15
N ARG A 259 -5.37 -13.72 -8.83
CA ARG A 259 -5.96 -14.72 -7.90
C ARG A 259 -7.47 -14.88 -8.02
N SER A 260 -8.24 -13.79 -8.15
CA SER A 260 -9.71 -13.92 -8.25
C SER A 260 -10.18 -14.58 -9.54
N TYR A 261 -9.42 -14.42 -10.63
CA TYR A 261 -9.72 -15.07 -11.90
C TYR A 261 -9.38 -16.56 -11.83
N GLN A 262 -8.21 -16.92 -11.30
CA GLN A 262 -7.85 -18.32 -11.04
C GLN A 262 -8.98 -19.08 -10.33
N ARG A 263 -9.50 -18.50 -9.24
CA ARG A 263 -10.63 -19.08 -8.48
C ARG A 263 -11.89 -19.24 -9.31
N LYS A 264 -12.23 -18.21 -10.11
CA LYS A 264 -13.44 -18.23 -10.95
C LYS A 264 -13.34 -19.31 -12.01
N ARG A 265 -12.16 -19.50 -12.60
CA ARG A 265 -11.90 -20.56 -13.58
C ARG A 265 -12.05 -21.93 -12.98
N VAL A 266 -11.36 -22.22 -11.87
CA VAL A 266 -11.47 -23.52 -11.19
C VAL A 266 -12.91 -23.77 -10.77
N SER A 267 -13.60 -22.77 -10.21
CA SER A 267 -15.03 -22.88 -9.90
C SER A 267 -15.92 -23.10 -11.13
N ASN A 268 -15.53 -22.63 -12.32
CA ASN A 268 -16.28 -22.87 -13.55
C ASN A 268 -16.03 -24.29 -14.07
N TYR A 269 -14.79 -24.79 -14.02
CA TYR A 269 -14.49 -26.18 -14.35
C TYR A 269 -15.24 -27.16 -13.42
N LEU A 270 -15.39 -26.83 -12.13
CA LEU A 270 -16.21 -27.60 -11.20
C LEU A 270 -17.74 -27.50 -11.43
N ARG A 271 -18.21 -26.59 -12.29
CA ARG A 271 -19.63 -26.53 -12.71
C ARG A 271 -19.88 -27.33 -13.98
N ASP A 272 -18.84 -27.55 -14.77
CA ASP A 272 -18.88 -28.40 -15.94
C ASP A 272 -18.72 -29.86 -15.50
N LYS A 273 -19.75 -30.68 -15.74
CA LYS A 273 -19.75 -32.09 -15.33
C LYS A 273 -18.57 -32.87 -15.93
N SER A 274 -18.14 -32.54 -17.14
CA SER A 274 -17.05 -33.22 -17.83
C SER A 274 -15.68 -32.93 -17.21
N MET A 275 -15.49 -31.70 -16.70
CA MET A 275 -14.21 -31.24 -16.14
C MET A 275 -14.13 -31.39 -14.63
N SER A 276 -15.26 -31.50 -13.94
CA SER A 276 -15.31 -31.55 -12.47
C SER A 276 -14.53 -32.74 -11.91
N GLU A 277 -14.68 -33.93 -12.50
CA GLU A 277 -13.99 -35.14 -12.05
C GLU A 277 -12.47 -35.03 -12.24
N THR A 278 -12.03 -34.48 -13.39
CA THR A 278 -10.61 -34.23 -13.65
C THR A 278 -10.02 -33.25 -12.63
N VAL A 279 -10.74 -32.16 -12.32
CA VAL A 279 -10.29 -31.16 -11.34
C VAL A 279 -10.19 -31.75 -9.92
N LEU A 280 -11.17 -32.55 -9.50
CA LEU A 280 -11.15 -33.19 -8.19
C LEU A 280 -9.98 -34.18 -8.10
N ARG A 281 -9.77 -35.02 -9.11
CA ARG A 281 -8.64 -35.96 -9.15
C ARG A 281 -7.28 -35.28 -9.05
N LEU A 282 -7.09 -34.14 -9.75
CA LEU A 282 -5.85 -33.35 -9.65
C LEU A 282 -5.68 -32.75 -8.24
N ALA A 283 -6.76 -32.28 -7.62
CA ALA A 283 -6.73 -31.74 -6.27
C ALA A 283 -6.43 -32.83 -5.22
N GLU A 284 -7.08 -33.98 -5.34
CA GLU A 284 -6.88 -35.14 -4.47
C GLU A 284 -5.46 -35.70 -4.60
N GLY A 285 -4.91 -35.80 -5.81
CA GLY A 285 -3.53 -36.20 -6.03
C GLY A 285 -2.53 -35.29 -5.31
N LEU A 286 -2.71 -33.97 -5.40
CA LEU A 286 -1.85 -33.03 -4.66
C LEU A 286 -2.04 -33.11 -3.14
N LEU A 287 -3.27 -33.32 -2.67
CA LEU A 287 -3.56 -33.48 -1.24
C LEU A 287 -2.97 -34.78 -0.67
N ALA A 288 -2.98 -35.86 -1.45
CA ALA A 288 -2.31 -37.11 -1.10
C ALA A 288 -0.80 -36.88 -0.96
N ASN A 289 -0.18 -36.20 -1.93
CA ASN A 289 1.23 -35.81 -1.85
C ASN A 289 1.53 -34.93 -0.63
N PHE A 290 0.67 -33.97 -0.30
CA PHE A 290 0.86 -33.16 0.91
C PHE A 290 0.64 -33.95 2.20
N SER A 291 -0.15 -35.02 2.17
CA SER A 291 -0.36 -35.89 3.32
C SER A 291 0.84 -36.80 3.57
N THR A 292 1.56 -37.20 2.52
CA THR A 292 2.75 -38.05 2.60
C THR A 292 4.05 -37.27 2.78
N GLU A 293 4.29 -36.26 1.95
CA GLU A 293 5.53 -35.46 1.93
C GLU A 293 5.46 -34.20 2.81
N GLY A 294 4.26 -33.83 3.24
CA GLY A 294 4.00 -32.58 3.94
C GLY A 294 3.76 -31.40 2.99
N TYR A 295 3.09 -30.37 3.50
CA TYR A 295 2.90 -29.14 2.73
C TYR A 295 4.22 -28.34 2.66
N PRO A 296 4.64 -27.86 1.47
CA PRO A 296 5.91 -27.12 1.33
C PRO A 296 5.79 -25.71 1.93
N PHE A 297 6.42 -25.49 3.07
CA PHE A 297 6.55 -24.17 3.69
C PHE A 297 7.92 -23.58 3.41
N SER A 298 7.95 -22.31 3.02
CA SER A 298 9.18 -21.51 3.02
C SER A 298 9.58 -21.13 4.44
N THR A 299 10.87 -21.07 4.74
CA THR A 299 11.39 -20.47 5.97
C THR A 299 10.80 -19.07 6.14
N PRO A 300 10.15 -18.76 7.27
CA PRO A 300 9.61 -17.43 7.50
C PRO A 300 10.75 -16.42 7.60
N GLN A 301 10.56 -15.25 7.01
CA GLN A 301 11.51 -14.14 7.11
C GLN A 301 10.81 -12.91 7.67
N MET A 302 11.51 -12.20 8.54
CA MET A 302 11.19 -10.84 8.92
C MET A 302 11.61 -9.90 7.77
N LEU A 303 10.67 -9.09 7.28
CA LEU A 303 10.85 -8.26 6.10
C LEU A 303 11.21 -6.82 6.49
N SER A 304 12.19 -6.20 5.83
CA SER A 304 12.69 -4.86 6.17
C SER A 304 11.65 -3.74 6.09
N TYR A 305 10.62 -3.90 5.25
CA TYR A 305 9.53 -2.92 5.12
C TYR A 305 8.46 -3.05 6.21
N THR A 306 8.61 -3.96 7.17
CA THR A 306 7.90 -3.86 8.46
C THR A 306 8.58 -2.85 9.38
N GLU A 307 9.06 -1.71 8.83
CA GLU A 307 9.36 -0.44 9.54
C GLU A 307 8.18 0.03 10.43
N ASP A 308 7.07 -0.68 10.36
CA ASP A 308 6.14 -0.91 11.42
C ASP A 308 6.85 -1.27 12.74
N PHE A 309 7.23 -0.25 13.52
CA PHE A 309 7.01 -0.29 14.98
C PHE A 309 5.50 -0.44 15.32
N SER A 310 4.71 -1.11 14.48
CA SER A 310 3.33 -1.45 14.75
C SER A 310 3.30 -2.81 15.43
N ALA A 311 3.69 -2.82 16.69
CA ALA A 311 3.32 -3.90 17.57
C ALA A 311 1.80 -3.79 17.82
N SER A 312 1.02 -4.62 17.13
CA SER A 312 -0.39 -4.94 17.43
C SER A 312 -1.39 -3.76 17.36
N THR A 313 -2.67 -4.10 17.22
CA THR A 313 -3.82 -3.18 17.14
C THR A 313 -4.39 -2.78 18.50
N GLU A 314 -3.71 -3.15 19.59
CA GLU A 314 -4.21 -2.99 20.96
C GLU A 314 -3.31 -2.08 21.80
N ASN A 315 -3.75 -0.82 21.88
CA ASN A 315 -3.27 0.36 22.62
C ASN A 315 -2.69 0.11 24.04
N SER A 316 -1.67 -0.73 24.16
CA SER A 316 -0.98 -1.03 25.40
C SER A 316 0.41 -0.36 25.42
N PRO A 317 0.96 -0.03 26.59
CA PRO A 317 2.28 0.60 26.70
C PRO A 317 3.42 -0.23 26.09
N GLY A 318 3.20 -1.53 25.86
CA GLY A 318 4.15 -2.43 25.23
C GLY A 318 4.39 -2.18 23.73
N GLN A 319 3.58 -1.34 23.08
CA GLN A 319 3.57 -1.16 21.62
C GLN A 319 4.71 -0.31 21.04
N GLY A 320 5.49 0.34 21.91
CA GLY A 320 6.67 1.09 21.50
C GLY A 320 6.38 2.50 20.96
N TYR A 321 5.16 3.01 21.05
CA TYR A 321 4.86 4.43 20.82
C TYR A 321 3.72 4.94 21.72
N TRP A 322 3.75 6.23 22.04
CA TRP A 322 2.81 6.91 22.94
C TRP A 322 2.44 8.29 22.40
N TYR A 323 1.16 8.67 22.51
CA TYR A 323 0.69 10.02 22.18
C TYR A 323 0.35 10.79 23.45
N SER A 324 0.67 12.07 23.51
CA SER A 324 0.20 12.97 24.57
C SER A 324 -0.12 14.33 23.99
N GLU A 325 -1.10 15.00 24.57
CA GLU A 325 -1.30 16.44 24.37
C GLU A 325 -0.17 17.23 25.03
N ASP A 326 0.18 18.37 24.43
CA ASP A 326 1.10 19.36 24.98
C ASP A 326 0.30 20.30 25.90
N PRO A 327 0.55 20.31 27.23
CA PRO A 327 -0.20 21.16 28.15
C PRO A 327 0.09 22.65 27.98
N GLU A 328 1.22 23.00 27.36
CA GLU A 328 1.64 24.40 27.16
C GLU A 328 1.17 24.97 25.82
N ARG A 329 0.82 24.10 24.86
CA ARG A 329 0.51 24.49 23.48
C ARG A 329 -0.75 23.82 23.00
N GLU A 330 -1.80 24.62 22.86
CA GLU A 330 -3.08 24.21 22.30
C GLU A 330 -2.92 23.58 20.91
N ASP A 331 -3.66 22.51 20.65
CA ASP A 331 -3.65 21.71 19.42
C ASP A 331 -2.29 21.04 19.10
N GLU A 332 -1.32 21.01 20.02
CA GLU A 332 -0.07 20.29 19.79
C GLU A 332 -0.08 18.91 20.47
N LEU A 333 0.33 17.90 19.72
CA LEU A 333 0.51 16.54 20.19
C LEU A 333 1.99 16.19 20.17
N PHE A 334 2.44 15.61 21.28
CA PHE A 334 3.69 14.88 21.35
C PHE A 334 3.48 13.42 20.93
N LEU A 335 4.39 12.96 20.09
CA LEU A 335 4.46 11.60 19.59
C LEU A 335 5.78 11.01 20.05
N PHE A 336 5.70 10.05 20.95
CA PHE A 336 6.85 9.43 21.56
C PHE A 336 7.07 8.07 20.95
N LEU A 337 8.26 7.85 20.39
CA LEU A 337 8.74 6.54 19.98
C LEU A 337 9.62 5.97 21.10
N LYS A 338 9.31 4.76 21.54
CA LYS A 338 10.15 4.02 22.49
C LYS A 338 11.42 3.61 21.78
N LEU A 339 12.54 4.06 22.29
CA LEU A 339 13.84 3.67 21.78
C LEU A 339 14.19 2.25 22.27
N PRO A 340 14.68 1.37 21.37
CA PRO A 340 15.23 0.10 21.79
C PRO A 340 16.50 0.34 22.59
N GLU A 341 16.77 -0.54 23.55
CA GLU A 341 18.03 -0.45 24.28
C GLU A 341 19.22 -0.76 23.37
N PRO A 342 20.36 -0.08 23.55
CA PRO A 342 20.69 0.84 24.65
C PRO A 342 20.49 2.33 24.31
N LEU A 343 19.74 2.64 23.25
CA LEU A 343 19.52 4.01 22.83
C LEU A 343 18.76 4.78 23.90
N ARG A 344 19.38 5.87 24.37
CA ARG A 344 18.74 6.84 25.24
C ARG A 344 18.23 7.99 24.39
N GLY A 345 17.04 8.43 24.74
CA GLY A 345 16.43 9.62 24.17
C GLY A 345 16.37 10.71 25.22
N THR A 346 15.47 11.66 25.01
CA THR A 346 15.22 12.73 25.95
C THR A 346 14.16 12.29 26.94
N GLU A 347 14.41 12.45 28.24
CA GLU A 347 13.35 12.23 29.22
C GLU A 347 12.24 13.26 29.02
N HIS A 348 11.00 12.77 29.03
CA HIS A 348 9.82 13.61 28.86
C HIS A 348 8.77 13.15 29.86
N GLY A 349 8.28 14.05 30.71
CA GLY A 349 7.35 13.71 31.80
C GLY A 349 6.05 13.07 31.31
N ALA A 350 5.59 13.47 30.12
CA ALA A 350 4.41 12.89 29.47
C ALA A 350 4.63 11.51 28.81
N SER A 351 5.87 11.00 28.72
CA SER A 351 6.16 9.71 28.11
C SER A 351 6.29 8.60 29.16
N PRO A 352 5.59 7.46 29.01
CA PRO A 352 5.75 6.31 29.90
C PRO A 352 7.12 5.63 29.74
N TYR A 353 7.90 6.01 28.71
CA TYR A 353 9.21 5.43 28.41
C TYR A 353 10.39 6.16 29.06
N ARG A 354 10.14 7.24 29.82
CA ARG A 354 11.16 8.05 30.52
C ARG A 354 12.33 8.40 29.59
N THR A 355 13.57 8.10 29.98
CA THR A 355 14.81 8.34 29.22
C THR A 355 14.95 7.55 27.92
N ARG A 356 13.96 6.71 27.54
CA ARG A 356 13.97 5.90 26.30
C ARG A 356 12.97 6.42 25.29
N THR A 357 12.90 7.74 25.18
CA THR A 357 11.88 8.42 24.40
C THR A 357 12.51 9.25 23.30
N LEU A 358 12.14 8.98 22.06
CA LEU A 358 12.32 9.93 20.97
C LEU A 358 11.00 10.62 20.72
N ALA A 359 10.94 11.91 21.06
CA ALA A 359 9.74 12.71 20.90
C ALA A 359 9.70 13.35 19.50
N PHE A 360 8.50 13.52 18.98
CA PHE A 360 8.17 14.30 17.81
C PHE A 360 6.96 15.15 18.12
N ARG A 361 6.75 16.18 17.30
CA ARG A 361 5.63 17.09 17.46
C ARG A 361 4.76 17.05 16.21
N PHE A 362 3.45 17.05 16.44
CA PHE A 362 2.42 17.24 15.43
C PHE A 362 1.52 18.37 15.89
N LEU A 363 1.45 19.44 15.10
CA LEU A 363 0.40 20.44 15.26
C LEU A 363 -0.86 19.86 14.64
N ASP A 364 -1.87 19.56 15.45
CA ASP A 364 -3.18 19.14 15.02
C ASP A 364 -3.99 20.34 14.50
N TRP A 365 -3.59 20.84 13.34
CA TRP A 365 -4.30 21.92 12.67
C TRP A 365 -5.63 21.47 12.03
N LEU A 366 -6.03 20.19 12.17
CA LEU A 366 -7.18 19.62 11.50
C LEU A 366 -8.49 20.33 11.86
N PRO A 367 -8.80 20.63 13.14
CA PRO A 367 -10.01 21.37 13.50
C PRO A 367 -10.06 22.76 12.85
N ARG A 368 -8.94 23.51 12.91
CA ARG A 368 -8.83 24.85 12.31
C ARG A 368 -9.00 24.82 10.80
N ALA A 369 -8.48 23.79 10.13
CA ALA A 369 -8.69 23.64 8.69
C ALA A 369 -10.13 23.26 8.34
N ALA A 370 -10.79 22.46 9.18
CA ALA A 370 -12.21 22.17 9.00
C ALA A 370 -13.05 23.44 9.10
N GLU A 371 -12.86 24.24 10.15
CA GLU A 371 -13.55 25.52 10.34
C GLU A 371 -13.28 26.49 9.18
N LYS A 372 -12.02 26.63 8.76
CA LYS A 372 -11.66 27.47 7.62
C LYS A 372 -12.32 27.02 6.32
N ASP A 373 -12.37 25.72 6.07
CA ASP A 373 -12.99 25.18 4.86
C ASP A 373 -14.52 25.33 4.93
N ARG A 374 -15.15 25.20 6.11
CA ARG A 374 -16.58 25.53 6.32
C ARG A 374 -16.87 27.01 6.05
N GLY A 375 -16.07 27.93 6.57
CA GLY A 375 -16.22 29.36 6.32
C GLY A 375 -16.08 29.72 4.84
N LYS A 376 -15.09 29.13 4.15
CA LYS A 376 -14.94 29.29 2.70
C LYS A 376 -16.09 28.64 1.92
N ALA A 377 -16.67 27.56 2.43
CA ALA A 377 -17.83 26.94 1.80
C ALA A 377 -19.04 27.87 1.86
N ALA A 378 -19.30 28.50 3.01
CA ALA A 378 -20.37 29.48 3.16
C ALA A 378 -20.16 30.73 2.27
N VAL A 379 -18.91 31.17 2.08
CA VAL A 379 -18.59 32.23 1.09
C VAL A 379 -18.90 31.77 -0.33
N ALA A 380 -18.40 30.60 -0.74
CA ALA A 380 -18.63 30.08 -2.08
C ALA A 380 -20.12 29.86 -2.38
N GLU A 381 -20.91 29.47 -1.38
CA GLU A 381 -22.36 29.34 -1.50
C GLU A 381 -23.06 30.69 -1.71
N ARG A 382 -22.64 31.73 -0.98
CA ARG A 382 -23.11 33.11 -1.21
C ARG A 382 -22.72 33.64 -2.59
N GLU A 383 -21.57 33.24 -3.10
CA GLU A 383 -21.09 33.56 -4.46
C GLU A 383 -21.78 32.72 -5.55
N GLY A 384 -22.67 31.78 -5.20
CA GLY A 384 -23.34 30.88 -6.14
C GLY A 384 -22.49 29.70 -6.64
N ASP A 385 -21.22 29.59 -6.22
CA ASP A 385 -20.32 28.48 -6.53
C ASP A 385 -20.58 27.28 -5.61
N ARG A 386 -21.75 26.63 -5.84
CA ARG A 386 -22.19 25.44 -5.10
C ARG A 386 -21.16 24.32 -5.14
N HIS A 387 -20.49 24.14 -6.28
CA HIS A 387 -19.48 23.11 -6.46
C HIS A 387 -18.28 23.31 -5.53
N ARG A 388 -17.74 24.53 -5.47
CA ARG A 388 -16.64 24.86 -4.57
C ARG A 388 -17.06 24.75 -3.11
N ALA A 389 -18.29 25.18 -2.78
CA ALA A 389 -18.84 25.05 -1.43
C ALA A 389 -18.86 23.59 -0.97
N THR A 390 -19.47 22.72 -1.77
CA THR A 390 -19.50 21.26 -1.56
C THR A 390 -18.11 20.69 -1.33
N ARG A 391 -17.16 20.94 -2.24
CA ARG A 391 -15.79 20.41 -2.14
C ARG A 391 -15.12 20.80 -0.82
N LEU A 392 -15.35 22.03 -0.37
CA LEU A 392 -14.80 22.55 0.88
C LEU A 392 -15.45 21.90 2.11
N ARG A 393 -16.77 21.70 2.12
CA ARG A 393 -17.46 20.97 3.21
C ARG A 393 -16.98 19.53 3.33
N PHE A 394 -16.85 18.82 2.20
CA PHE A 394 -16.27 17.47 2.19
C PHE A 394 -14.87 17.42 2.80
N ARG A 395 -14.05 18.40 2.46
CA ARG A 395 -12.70 18.51 2.99
C ARG A 395 -12.71 18.81 4.49
N ALA A 396 -13.65 19.63 4.97
CA ALA A 396 -13.83 19.90 6.39
C ALA A 396 -14.22 18.63 7.18
N MET A 397 -15.23 17.90 6.73
CA MET A 397 -15.66 16.64 7.35
C MET A 397 -14.54 15.60 7.44
N LYS A 398 -13.71 15.50 6.38
CA LYS A 398 -12.52 14.65 6.40
C LYS A 398 -11.59 15.03 7.54
N PHE A 399 -11.29 16.31 7.72
CA PHE A 399 -10.39 16.77 8.78
C PHE A 399 -10.98 16.53 10.17
N GLU A 400 -12.29 16.69 10.35
CA GLU A 400 -12.99 16.39 11.59
C GLU A 400 -12.91 14.91 11.96
N ASP A 401 -13.19 14.00 11.02
CA ASP A 401 -13.06 12.57 11.30
C ASP A 401 -11.59 12.21 11.63
N MET A 402 -10.62 12.73 10.87
CA MET A 402 -9.20 12.50 11.15
C MET A 402 -8.81 12.94 12.57
N HIS A 403 -9.24 14.13 12.99
CA HIS A 403 -9.04 14.64 14.36
C HIS A 403 -9.70 13.70 15.37
N GLN A 404 -10.97 13.34 15.17
CA GLN A 404 -11.68 12.45 16.08
C GLN A 404 -11.01 11.08 16.22
N GLN A 405 -10.53 10.47 15.13
CA GLN A 405 -9.84 9.18 15.18
C GLN A 405 -8.48 9.27 15.89
N LEU A 406 -7.79 10.41 15.75
CA LEU A 406 -6.55 10.72 16.46
C LEU A 406 -6.82 10.83 17.97
N MET A 407 -7.75 11.69 18.38
CA MET A 407 -8.08 11.93 19.79
C MET A 407 -8.67 10.69 20.47
N ASN A 408 -9.52 9.93 19.78
CA ASN A 408 -10.02 8.64 20.28
C ASN A 408 -8.88 7.66 20.56
N THR A 409 -7.81 7.69 19.76
CA THR A 409 -6.65 6.83 19.96
C THR A 409 -5.79 7.30 21.13
N VAL A 410 -5.54 8.61 21.25
CA VAL A 410 -4.87 9.20 22.41
C VAL A 410 -5.61 8.81 23.69
N GLY A 411 -6.91 9.09 23.76
CA GLY A 411 -7.74 8.76 24.93
C GLY A 411 -7.77 7.27 25.27
N LEU A 412 -7.81 6.39 24.26
CA LEU A 412 -7.85 4.95 24.49
C LEU A 412 -6.50 4.39 24.98
N GLN A 413 -5.37 4.92 24.50
CA GLN A 413 -4.05 4.58 25.03
C GLN A 413 -3.91 4.98 26.50
N HIS A 414 -4.31 6.21 26.84
CA HIS A 414 -4.25 6.71 28.21
C HIS A 414 -5.14 5.92 29.15
N ALA A 415 -6.41 5.67 28.78
CA ALA A 415 -7.33 4.89 29.61
C ALA A 415 -6.84 3.45 29.82
N THR A 416 -6.33 2.80 28.77
CA THR A 416 -5.80 1.43 28.85
C THR A 416 -4.55 1.36 29.74
N TYR A 417 -3.66 2.35 29.64
CA TYR A 417 -2.47 2.42 30.49
C TYR A 417 -2.82 2.62 31.96
N GLN A 418 -3.74 3.55 32.26
CA GLN A 418 -4.20 3.81 33.62
C GLN A 418 -4.86 2.57 34.21
N TYR A 419 -5.72 1.88 33.44
CA TYR A 419 -6.37 0.63 33.87
C TYR A 419 -5.33 -0.46 34.18
N ALA A 420 -4.35 -0.67 33.30
CA ALA A 420 -3.29 -1.66 33.52
C ALA A 420 -2.44 -1.34 34.77
N ARG A 421 -2.14 -0.05 35.00
CA ARG A 421 -1.40 0.41 36.18
C ARG A 421 -2.20 0.19 37.46
N LEU A 422 -3.50 0.47 37.48
CA LEU A 422 -4.36 0.20 38.63
C LEU A 422 -4.49 -1.30 38.91
N LYS A 423 -4.66 -2.12 37.87
CA LYS A 423 -4.73 -3.58 38.00
C LYS A 423 -3.47 -4.18 38.66
N SER A 424 -2.31 -3.56 38.47
CA SER A 424 -1.04 -3.99 39.05
C SER A 424 -0.80 -3.54 40.51
N ARG A 425 -1.65 -2.66 41.07
CA ARG A 425 -1.55 -2.23 42.47
C ARG A 425 -2.17 -3.27 43.40
N LYS A 426 -1.63 -3.36 44.62
CA LYS A 426 -2.15 -4.24 45.68
C LYS A 426 -3.56 -3.82 46.12
N GLU A 427 -3.77 -2.51 46.24
CA GLU A 427 -5.05 -1.91 46.60
C GLU A 427 -5.77 -1.47 45.32
N LYS A 428 -6.90 -2.11 45.02
CA LYS A 428 -7.65 -1.92 43.77
C LYS A 428 -8.82 -0.98 44.03
N ASP A 429 -8.76 0.19 43.41
CA ASP A 429 -9.89 1.11 43.31
C ASP A 429 -10.90 0.55 42.28
N SER A 430 -11.91 -0.16 42.77
CA SER A 430 -12.91 -0.88 41.96
C SER A 430 -13.80 0.07 41.15
N GLU A 431 -14.12 1.23 41.70
CA GLU A 431 -14.95 2.26 41.06
C GLU A 431 -14.21 2.85 39.85
N LYS A 432 -12.96 3.31 40.06
CA LYS A 432 -12.13 3.87 38.99
C LYS A 432 -11.77 2.85 37.92
N MET A 433 -11.61 1.59 38.28
CA MET A 433 -11.41 0.51 37.30
C MET A 433 -12.65 0.31 36.42
N THR A 434 -13.85 0.39 36.99
CA THR A 434 -15.12 0.27 36.25
C THR A 434 -15.29 1.45 35.29
N GLU A 435 -15.07 2.68 35.77
CA GLU A 435 -15.10 3.89 34.96
C GLU A 435 -14.13 3.82 33.76
N LEU A 436 -12.89 3.39 34.00
CA LEU A 436 -11.89 3.22 32.93
C LEU A 436 -12.29 2.13 31.95
N GLN A 437 -12.90 1.04 32.41
CA GLN A 437 -13.35 -0.06 31.56
C GLN A 437 -14.52 0.37 30.66
N GLU A 438 -15.46 1.16 31.18
CA GLU A 438 -16.53 1.78 30.41
C GLU A 438 -15.98 2.77 29.39
N LYS A 439 -15.04 3.65 29.80
CA LYS A 439 -14.37 4.59 28.91
C LYS A 439 -13.63 3.88 27.77
N ILE A 440 -12.91 2.79 28.07
CA ILE A 440 -12.23 1.93 27.09
C ILE A 440 -13.26 1.34 26.12
N THR A 441 -14.38 0.83 26.63
CA THR A 441 -15.44 0.24 25.80
C THR A 441 -16.09 1.27 24.89
N ARG A 442 -16.40 2.47 25.41
CA ARG A 442 -16.94 3.60 24.65
C ARG A 442 -15.98 4.04 23.55
N LEU A 443 -14.69 4.22 23.85
CA LEU A 443 -13.68 4.64 22.87
C LEU A 443 -13.42 3.56 21.80
N ARG A 444 -13.46 2.27 22.18
CA ARG A 444 -13.40 1.15 21.22
C ARG A 444 -14.60 1.14 20.27
N LYS A 445 -15.81 1.40 20.77
CA LYS A 445 -17.03 1.51 19.96
C LYS A 445 -17.04 2.77 19.07
N ALA A 446 -16.52 3.89 19.58
CA ALA A 446 -16.48 5.16 18.85
C ALA A 446 -15.44 5.18 17.71
N ARG A 447 -14.41 4.32 17.80
CA ARG A 447 -13.42 4.16 16.74
C ARG A 447 -14.06 3.52 15.51
N LYS A 448 -14.01 4.22 14.37
CA LYS A 448 -14.64 3.75 13.13
C LYS A 448 -13.64 3.17 12.12
N CYS A 449 -12.34 3.39 12.32
CA CYS A 449 -11.26 2.91 11.47
C CYS A 449 -10.12 2.26 12.29
N GLY A 450 -9.03 1.85 11.62
CA GLY A 450 -7.82 1.42 12.34
C GLY A 450 -7.23 2.54 13.22
N PRO A 451 -6.31 2.23 14.16
CA PRO A 451 -5.59 3.28 14.88
C PRO A 451 -4.60 4.04 13.97
N PRO A 452 -4.32 5.33 14.23
CA PRO A 452 -3.17 6.03 13.67
C PRO A 452 -1.86 5.29 13.89
N ARG A 453 -0.96 5.36 12.89
CA ARG A 453 0.31 4.62 12.86
C ARG A 453 1.48 5.57 12.72
N LEU A 454 2.57 5.27 13.43
CA LEU A 454 3.85 5.95 13.25
C LEU A 454 4.78 5.08 12.42
N LEU A 455 5.30 5.65 11.34
CA LEU A 455 6.22 4.98 10.43
C LEU A 455 7.56 5.73 10.40
N LEU A 456 8.65 5.01 10.62
CA LEU A 456 10.00 5.51 10.40
C LEU A 456 10.42 5.12 8.97
N ARG A 457 10.60 6.11 8.09
CA ARG A 457 11.05 5.89 6.69
C ARG A 457 12.36 6.63 6.47
N GLY A 458 13.48 5.94 6.62
CA GLY A 458 14.82 6.52 6.47
C GLY A 458 15.05 7.71 7.40
N ASP A 459 15.12 8.92 6.84
CA ASP A 459 15.35 10.18 7.57
C ASP A 459 14.07 10.89 8.03
N ARG A 460 12.90 10.22 7.98
CA ARG A 460 11.60 10.84 8.27
C ARG A 460 10.74 9.98 9.16
N VAL A 461 9.95 10.64 10.00
CA VAL A 461 8.84 10.02 10.72
C VAL A 461 7.53 10.50 10.12
N VAL A 462 6.66 9.54 9.82
CA VAL A 462 5.37 9.75 9.17
C VAL A 462 4.27 9.27 10.09
N LEU A 463 3.36 10.17 10.46
CA LEU A 463 2.10 9.84 11.11
C LEU A 463 1.06 9.53 10.03
N GLN A 464 0.50 8.33 10.07
CA GLN A 464 -0.62 7.91 9.22
C GLN A 464 -1.91 8.01 10.03
N ILE A 465 -2.83 8.88 9.61
CA ILE A 465 -4.15 9.01 10.24
C ILE A 465 -5.19 8.39 9.30
N PRO A 466 -5.82 7.28 9.69
CA PRO A 466 -6.94 6.72 8.96
C PRO A 466 -8.20 7.57 9.16
N PHE A 467 -9.05 7.60 8.14
CA PHE A 467 -10.34 8.27 8.18
C PHE A 467 -11.37 7.52 7.34
N LEU A 468 -12.64 7.64 7.71
CA LEU A 468 -13.73 7.11 6.91
C LEU A 468 -14.08 8.06 5.77
N PRO A 469 -14.32 7.54 4.56
CA PRO A 469 -15.01 8.33 3.57
C PRO A 469 -16.42 8.68 4.10
N PRO A 470 -16.91 9.92 3.92
CA PRO A 470 -18.29 10.28 4.25
C PRO A 470 -19.30 9.29 3.67
N THR A 471 -20.37 9.00 4.42
CA THR A 471 -21.42 8.07 3.97
C THR A 471 -22.21 8.70 2.84
N ARG A 472 -22.89 7.86 2.05
CA ARG A 472 -23.76 8.33 0.98
C ARG A 472 -24.86 9.25 1.52
N GLU A 473 -25.42 8.95 2.69
CA GLU A 473 -26.41 9.81 3.35
C GLU A 473 -25.84 11.20 3.66
N MET A 474 -24.59 11.28 4.12
CA MET A 474 -23.90 12.55 4.36
C MET A 474 -23.63 13.30 3.06
N THR A 475 -23.22 12.59 2.01
CA THR A 475 -23.04 13.15 0.67
C THR A 475 -24.36 13.72 0.13
N ASP A 476 -25.46 13.00 0.29
CA ASP A 476 -26.79 13.39 -0.18
C ASP A 476 -27.38 14.56 0.64
N ALA A 477 -27.12 14.61 1.96
CA ALA A 477 -27.53 15.72 2.83
C ALA A 477 -26.83 17.04 2.48
N GLU A 478 -25.52 16.99 2.17
CA GLU A 478 -24.72 18.18 1.85
C GLU A 478 -24.83 18.65 0.40
N LEU A 479 -25.18 17.76 -0.53
CA LEU A 479 -25.27 18.05 -1.97
C LEU A 479 -26.65 18.56 -2.43
N GLY A 480 -27.62 18.63 -1.52
CA GLY A 480 -29.00 19.04 -1.79
C GLY A 480 -29.77 17.94 -2.53
N GLY A 481 -30.45 17.10 -1.75
CA GLY A 481 -31.37 16.07 -2.23
C GLY A 481 -30.71 14.76 -2.65
N THR A 482 -31.52 13.71 -2.75
CA THR A 482 -31.14 12.38 -3.25
C THR A 482 -30.75 12.47 -4.72
N ARG A 483 -29.49 12.80 -5.02
CA ARG A 483 -28.98 12.74 -6.40
C ARG A 483 -29.03 11.30 -6.89
N THR A 484 -29.79 11.06 -7.94
CA THR A 484 -29.85 9.75 -8.59
C THR A 484 -28.63 9.59 -9.49
N HIS A 485 -27.54 9.05 -8.92
CA HIS A 485 -26.42 8.59 -9.75
C HIS A 485 -26.88 7.39 -10.59
N SER A 486 -27.32 7.65 -11.82
CA SER A 486 -27.75 6.63 -12.78
C SER A 486 -26.91 6.64 -14.06
N ARG A 487 -26.22 7.75 -14.35
CA ARG A 487 -25.53 7.97 -15.62
C ARG A 487 -24.20 7.24 -15.69
N ARG A 488 -23.77 6.98 -16.93
CA ARG A 488 -22.48 6.41 -17.29
C ARG A 488 -21.67 7.49 -17.99
N ALA A 489 -20.35 7.49 -17.79
CA ALA A 489 -19.45 8.36 -18.53
C ALA A 489 -18.25 7.58 -19.05
N GLY A 490 -17.77 7.95 -20.23
CA GLY A 490 -16.52 7.47 -20.79
C GLY A 490 -15.41 8.49 -20.63
N ALA A 491 -14.19 8.01 -20.41
CA ALA A 491 -13.02 8.81 -20.21
C ALA A 491 -11.87 8.31 -21.08
N ASP A 492 -11.53 9.10 -22.09
CA ASP A 492 -10.41 8.83 -22.98
C ASP A 492 -9.14 9.55 -22.50
N ARG A 493 -8.00 8.92 -22.80
CA ARG A 493 -6.69 9.53 -22.61
C ARG A 493 -6.27 10.19 -23.92
N GLY A 494 -6.54 11.48 -24.01
CA GLY A 494 -6.32 12.24 -25.23
C GLY A 494 -4.86 12.36 -25.68
N VAL A 495 -4.70 12.71 -26.96
CA VAL A 495 -3.39 12.96 -27.61
C VAL A 495 -2.88 14.38 -27.33
N ARG A 496 -3.78 15.33 -27.00
CA ARG A 496 -3.44 16.73 -26.71
C ARG A 496 -3.85 17.23 -25.32
N VAL A 497 -4.84 16.59 -24.71
CA VAL A 497 -5.24 16.84 -23.32
C VAL A 497 -5.09 15.58 -22.46
N PRO A 498 -4.77 15.71 -21.16
CA PRO A 498 -4.64 14.58 -20.25
C PRO A 498 -5.81 13.61 -20.23
N VAL A 499 -7.04 14.12 -20.22
CA VAL A 499 -8.29 13.36 -20.10
C VAL A 499 -9.39 14.10 -20.86
N VAL A 500 -10.18 13.35 -21.63
CA VAL A 500 -11.45 13.79 -22.22
C VAL A 500 -12.57 12.97 -21.58
N LEU A 501 -13.62 13.63 -21.12
CA LEU A 501 -14.80 13.02 -20.50
C LEU A 501 -16.02 13.24 -21.38
N SER A 502 -16.89 12.24 -21.43
CA SER A 502 -18.19 12.34 -22.10
C SER A 502 -19.27 11.56 -21.36
N THR A 503 -20.46 12.13 -21.26
CA THR A 503 -21.66 11.50 -20.66
C THR A 503 -22.89 11.87 -21.48
N GLY A 504 -23.90 11.00 -21.51
CA GLY A 504 -25.21 11.36 -22.04
C GLY A 504 -25.91 12.42 -21.19
N ASP A 505 -26.59 13.37 -21.84
CA ASP A 505 -27.32 14.47 -21.18
C ASP A 505 -28.72 14.08 -20.69
N GLY A 506 -29.26 12.96 -21.18
CA GLY A 506 -30.61 12.44 -20.89
C GLY A 506 -31.64 12.72 -21.98
N ASN A 507 -31.35 13.62 -22.93
CA ASN A 507 -32.22 14.05 -24.02
C ASN A 507 -31.72 13.57 -25.40
N GLY A 508 -30.82 12.59 -25.42
CA GLY A 508 -30.21 12.05 -26.64
C GLY A 508 -28.92 12.78 -27.08
N GLY A 509 -28.47 13.80 -26.34
CA GLY A 509 -27.21 14.50 -26.56
C GLY A 509 -26.09 14.07 -25.59
N PHE A 510 -24.95 14.74 -25.70
CA PHE A 510 -23.76 14.47 -24.89
C PHE A 510 -23.24 15.75 -24.25
N VAL A 511 -22.72 15.62 -23.03
CA VAL A 511 -21.90 16.65 -22.38
C VAL A 511 -20.46 16.17 -22.36
N ASP A 512 -19.56 16.99 -22.89
CA ASP A 512 -18.13 16.68 -23.02
C ASP A 512 -17.28 17.65 -22.19
N GLU A 513 -16.17 17.17 -21.64
CA GLU A 513 -15.16 18.03 -21.00
C GLU A 513 -13.74 17.60 -21.39
N MET A 514 -12.95 18.55 -21.89
CA MET A 514 -11.52 18.39 -22.14
C MET A 514 -10.71 19.02 -21.00
N ILE A 515 -10.08 18.21 -20.16
CA ILE A 515 -9.33 18.71 -19.00
C ILE A 515 -7.90 19.05 -19.42
N SER A 516 -7.60 20.34 -19.62
CA SER A 516 -6.28 20.84 -20.01
C SER A 516 -5.41 21.22 -18.80
N PHE A 517 -4.08 21.07 -18.91
CA PHE A 517 -3.11 21.52 -17.88
C PHE A 517 -1.75 21.90 -18.51
N GLY A 518 -1.57 23.15 -18.92
CA GLY A 518 -0.36 23.57 -19.63
C GLY A 518 0.89 23.73 -18.76
N GLU A 519 0.80 24.51 -17.67
CA GLU A 519 2.01 25.01 -16.98
C GLU A 519 2.77 23.91 -16.22
N LEU A 520 2.06 23.07 -15.45
CA LEU A 520 2.66 22.00 -14.67
C LEU A 520 3.24 20.89 -15.56
N LEU A 521 2.59 20.58 -16.68
CA LEU A 521 3.10 19.63 -17.67
C LEU A 521 4.36 20.18 -18.35
N SER A 522 4.35 21.44 -18.76
CA SER A 522 5.51 22.09 -19.37
C SER A 522 6.73 22.07 -18.44
N LYS A 523 6.52 22.44 -17.17
CA LYS A 523 7.57 22.40 -16.13
C LYS A 523 8.10 20.99 -15.88
N ARG A 524 7.21 19.99 -15.88
CA ARG A 524 7.59 18.59 -15.74
C ARG A 524 8.45 18.12 -16.92
N ASP A 525 8.06 18.46 -18.13
CA ASP A 525 8.76 18.03 -19.34
C ASP A 525 10.14 18.65 -19.45
N LEU A 526 10.29 19.93 -19.10
CA LEU A 526 11.60 20.59 -18.98
C LEU A 526 12.54 19.83 -18.02
N LEU A 527 12.04 19.42 -16.84
CA LEU A 527 12.83 18.65 -15.89
C LEU A 527 13.19 17.25 -16.41
N ARG A 528 12.30 16.59 -17.17
CA ARG A 528 12.60 15.29 -17.79
C ARG A 528 13.61 15.40 -18.92
N GLN A 529 13.60 16.50 -19.68
CA GLN A 529 14.64 16.76 -20.69
C GLN A 529 16.00 16.93 -20.01
N GLN A 530 16.07 17.69 -18.92
CA GLN A 530 17.29 17.84 -18.11
C GLN A 530 17.81 16.51 -17.57
N THR A 531 16.94 15.57 -17.18
CA THR A 531 17.40 14.25 -16.67
C THR A 531 18.01 13.38 -17.76
N ARG A 532 17.61 13.47 -19.03
CA ARG A 532 18.15 12.60 -20.11
C ARG A 532 19.66 12.77 -20.26
N GLY A 533 20.13 14.01 -20.37
CA GLY A 533 21.56 14.32 -20.45
C GLY A 533 22.31 13.92 -19.19
N LEU A 534 21.78 14.27 -18.01
CA LEU A 534 22.42 13.99 -16.74
C LEU A 534 22.51 12.48 -16.43
N THR A 535 21.47 11.71 -16.79
CA THR A 535 21.45 10.25 -16.58
C THR A 535 22.54 9.56 -17.41
N SER A 536 22.68 9.96 -18.68
CA SER A 536 23.73 9.43 -19.56
C SER A 536 25.13 9.75 -19.01
N GLN A 537 25.36 10.99 -18.57
CA GLN A 537 26.62 11.39 -17.94
C GLN A 537 26.93 10.59 -16.68
N VAL A 538 25.97 10.48 -15.75
CA VAL A 538 26.13 9.73 -14.50
C VAL A 538 26.42 8.25 -14.77
N LYS A 539 25.68 7.63 -15.69
CA LYS A 539 25.88 6.21 -16.05
C LYS A 539 27.27 5.98 -16.67
N LYS A 540 27.72 6.85 -17.57
CA LYS A 540 29.07 6.78 -18.15
C LYS A 540 30.15 6.92 -17.07
N MET A 541 30.02 7.91 -16.18
CA MET A 541 30.98 8.12 -15.09
C MET A 541 31.03 6.93 -14.13
N ARG A 542 29.87 6.38 -13.78
CA ARG A 542 29.76 5.22 -12.90
C ARG A 542 30.37 3.97 -13.52
N ASN A 543 30.01 3.64 -14.76
CA ASN A 543 30.57 2.49 -15.46
C ASN A 543 32.09 2.61 -15.65
N ASN A 544 32.59 3.81 -15.92
CA ASN A 544 34.04 4.04 -16.02
C ASN A 544 34.75 3.93 -14.66
N TRP A 545 34.10 4.35 -13.58
CA TRP A 545 34.64 4.20 -12.22
C TRP A 545 34.68 2.73 -11.80
N GLU A 546 33.56 2.02 -11.90
CA GLU A 546 33.43 0.60 -11.52
C GLU A 546 34.42 -0.27 -12.32
N ARG A 547 34.66 0.06 -13.60
CA ARG A 547 35.67 -0.64 -14.42
C ARG A 547 37.11 -0.39 -13.96
N LYS A 548 37.42 0.82 -13.48
CA LYS A 548 38.79 1.19 -13.05
C LYS A 548 39.06 0.85 -11.59
N HIS A 549 38.02 0.78 -10.75
CA HIS A 549 38.13 0.60 -9.30
C HIS A 549 36.97 -0.25 -8.76
N PRO A 550 36.94 -1.57 -9.00
CA PRO A 550 35.83 -2.44 -8.61
C PRO A 550 35.58 -2.46 -7.09
N ASP A 551 36.64 -2.40 -6.27
CA ASP A 551 36.54 -2.54 -4.81
C ASP A 551 36.51 -1.21 -4.05
N ARG A 552 36.39 -0.07 -4.75
CA ARG A 552 36.42 1.27 -4.12
C ARG A 552 35.11 2.02 -4.27
N SER A 553 34.69 2.67 -3.19
CA SER A 553 33.49 3.51 -3.18
C SER A 553 33.58 4.67 -4.20
N PRO A 554 32.46 5.08 -4.81
CA PRO A 554 32.43 6.17 -5.79
C PRO A 554 32.97 7.51 -5.22
N PRO A 555 33.66 8.33 -6.04
CA PRO A 555 34.22 9.59 -5.60
C PRO A 555 33.11 10.62 -5.33
N ALA A 556 33.41 11.60 -4.46
CA ALA A 556 32.43 12.58 -3.99
C ALA A 556 31.74 13.38 -5.11
N HIS A 557 32.44 13.68 -6.21
CA HIS A 557 31.89 14.40 -7.35
C HIS A 557 30.86 13.57 -8.14
N LEU A 558 31.04 12.25 -8.25
CA LEU A 558 30.06 11.33 -8.84
C LEU A 558 28.83 11.23 -7.95
N LEU A 559 29.02 11.03 -6.64
CA LEU A 559 27.93 11.03 -5.65
C LEU A 559 27.15 12.35 -5.64
N LYS A 560 27.81 13.49 -5.91
CA LYS A 560 27.15 14.81 -6.02
C LYS A 560 26.22 14.85 -7.25
N LYS A 561 26.66 14.34 -8.40
CA LYS A 561 25.83 14.26 -9.62
C LYS A 561 24.68 13.25 -9.47
N GLU A 562 24.91 12.10 -8.85
CA GLU A 562 23.85 11.14 -8.52
C GLU A 562 22.78 11.77 -7.61
N ARG A 563 23.20 12.47 -6.55
CA ARG A 563 22.28 13.20 -5.66
C ARG A 563 21.50 14.28 -6.40
N HIS A 564 22.12 14.98 -7.34
CA HIS A 564 21.45 15.98 -8.17
C HIS A 564 20.40 15.34 -9.08
N LEU A 565 20.75 14.24 -9.76
CA LEU A 565 19.83 13.44 -10.57
C LEU A 565 18.62 12.96 -9.74
N GLN A 566 18.87 12.41 -8.55
CA GLN A 566 17.83 12.01 -7.61
C GLN A 566 16.97 13.17 -7.12
N ALA A 567 17.54 14.37 -6.95
CA ALA A 567 16.78 15.57 -6.59
C ALA A 567 15.82 16.02 -7.70
N ILE A 568 16.28 15.98 -8.97
CA ILE A 568 15.42 16.29 -10.13
C ILE A 568 14.30 15.25 -10.24
N TRP A 569 14.61 13.95 -10.16
CA TRP A 569 13.59 12.91 -10.20
C TRP A 569 12.57 13.03 -9.07
N ARG A 570 12.99 13.41 -7.85
CA ARG A 570 12.06 13.72 -6.75
C ARG A 570 11.16 14.91 -7.08
N LYS A 571 11.66 15.93 -7.79
CA LYS A 571 10.85 17.08 -8.24
C LYS A 571 9.84 16.66 -9.33
N VAL A 572 10.27 15.87 -10.32
CA VAL A 572 9.39 15.30 -11.36
C VAL A 572 8.27 14.48 -10.72
N ARG A 573 8.60 13.58 -9.78
CA ARG A 573 7.60 12.75 -9.10
C ARG A 573 6.58 13.55 -8.27
N ARG A 574 7.01 14.66 -7.66
CA ARG A 574 6.09 15.59 -6.98
C ARG A 574 5.14 16.26 -7.96
N LEU A 575 5.65 16.71 -9.10
CA LEU A 575 4.82 17.30 -10.16
C LEU A 575 3.83 16.26 -10.73
N ASP A 576 4.27 15.04 -11.01
CA ASP A 576 3.38 13.95 -11.41
C ASP A 576 2.22 13.77 -10.42
N GLY A 577 2.53 13.76 -9.12
CA GLY A 577 1.52 13.59 -8.08
C GLY A 577 0.56 14.78 -7.99
N GLU A 578 1.04 15.99 -8.22
CA GLU A 578 0.22 17.20 -8.25
C GLU A 578 -0.72 17.19 -9.45
N ILE A 579 -0.19 16.96 -10.65
CA ILE A 579 -0.96 16.86 -11.90
C ILE A 579 -2.03 15.78 -11.76
N ALA A 580 -1.65 14.57 -11.31
CA ALA A 580 -2.60 13.49 -11.12
C ALA A 580 -3.74 13.86 -10.15
N ARG A 581 -3.44 14.58 -9.06
CA ARG A 581 -4.45 15.01 -8.09
C ARG A 581 -5.38 16.08 -8.64
N GLN A 582 -4.85 17.05 -9.40
CA GLN A 582 -5.68 18.12 -9.97
C GLN A 582 -6.59 17.59 -11.07
N VAL A 583 -6.06 16.81 -12.02
CA VAL A 583 -6.85 16.17 -13.07
C VAL A 583 -7.90 15.25 -12.46
N ALA A 584 -7.51 14.40 -11.49
CA ALA A 584 -8.46 13.54 -10.79
C ALA A 584 -9.56 14.33 -10.10
N SER A 585 -9.22 15.42 -9.41
CA SER A 585 -10.22 16.24 -8.73
C SER A 585 -11.23 16.81 -9.73
N ARG A 586 -10.77 17.35 -10.87
CA ARG A 586 -11.69 17.87 -11.88
C ARG A 586 -12.57 16.78 -12.47
N THR A 587 -11.99 15.63 -12.81
CA THR A 587 -12.75 14.46 -13.30
C THR A 587 -13.82 14.00 -12.32
N VAL A 588 -13.47 13.89 -11.03
CA VAL A 588 -14.43 13.45 -10.01
C VAL A 588 -15.57 14.45 -9.88
N TRP A 589 -15.27 15.74 -9.85
CA TRP A 589 -16.32 16.74 -9.70
C TRP A 589 -17.23 16.85 -10.90
N TRP A 590 -16.69 16.81 -12.11
CA TRP A 590 -17.49 16.73 -13.32
C TRP A 590 -18.43 15.52 -13.28
N CYS A 591 -17.96 14.38 -12.76
CA CYS A 591 -18.83 13.21 -12.59
C CYS A 591 -19.96 13.43 -11.56
N GLU A 592 -19.70 14.13 -10.46
CA GLU A 592 -20.73 14.46 -9.46
C GLU A 592 -21.74 15.49 -9.96
N GLU A 593 -21.29 16.45 -10.77
CA GLU A 593 -22.13 17.46 -11.43
C GLU A 593 -23.15 16.79 -12.37
N HIS A 594 -22.71 15.78 -13.11
CA HIS A 594 -23.53 15.10 -14.12
C HIS A 594 -24.19 13.81 -13.62
N GLY A 595 -24.19 13.53 -12.31
CA GLY A 595 -24.85 12.34 -11.75
C GLY A 595 -24.28 11.01 -12.26
N VAL A 596 -22.98 10.99 -12.59
CA VAL A 596 -22.30 9.81 -13.13
C VAL A 596 -22.09 8.79 -12.01
N ARG A 597 -22.75 7.64 -12.10
CA ARG A 597 -22.52 6.48 -11.24
C ARG A 597 -21.28 5.71 -11.63
N THR A 598 -21.07 5.57 -12.93
CA THR A 598 -20.11 4.64 -13.50
C THR A 598 -19.23 5.34 -14.52
N LEU A 599 -17.93 5.41 -14.23
CA LEU A 599 -16.92 6.02 -15.08
C LEU A 599 -16.07 4.92 -15.73
N TYR A 600 -15.99 4.91 -17.06
CA TYR A 600 -15.24 3.94 -17.84
C TYR A 600 -13.96 4.58 -18.38
N PHE A 601 -12.81 3.93 -18.17
CA PHE A 601 -11.52 4.29 -18.77
C PHE A 601 -11.05 3.19 -19.73
N GLU A 602 -10.09 3.49 -20.60
CA GLU A 602 -9.39 2.43 -21.32
C GLU A 602 -8.36 1.69 -20.45
N ASN A 603 -8.24 0.38 -20.65
CA ASN A 603 -7.23 -0.44 -20.00
C ASN A 603 -5.90 -0.37 -20.75
N LEU A 604 -5.08 0.65 -20.42
CA LEU A 604 -3.80 0.92 -21.07
C LEU A 604 -2.58 0.22 -20.41
N LYS A 605 -2.78 -0.87 -19.65
CA LYS A 605 -1.69 -1.53 -18.90
C LYS A 605 -0.50 -1.97 -19.76
N ASN A 606 -0.72 -2.26 -21.05
CA ASN A 606 0.30 -2.70 -22.00
C ASN A 606 0.50 -1.74 -23.19
N TYR A 607 -0.05 -0.53 -23.13
CA TYR A 607 0.02 0.39 -24.26
C TYR A 607 1.40 1.03 -24.36
N SER A 608 2.11 0.67 -25.43
CA SER A 608 3.32 1.36 -25.90
C SER A 608 2.94 2.16 -27.15
N ALA A 609 3.08 3.48 -27.11
CA ALA A 609 2.77 4.31 -28.27
C ALA A 609 3.66 3.90 -29.47
N PRO A 610 3.10 3.72 -30.68
CA PRO A 610 3.89 3.47 -31.87
C PRO A 610 4.85 4.64 -32.15
N PRO A 611 6.04 4.40 -32.72
CA PRO A 611 6.96 5.46 -33.12
C PRO A 611 6.28 6.44 -34.09
N GLY A 612 6.43 7.75 -33.84
CA GLY A 612 5.87 8.84 -34.68
C GLY A 612 4.58 9.49 -34.17
N TRP A 613 3.98 9.01 -33.07
CA TRP A 613 2.77 9.62 -32.49
C TRP A 613 3.13 10.78 -31.54
N GLY A 614 2.35 11.86 -31.61
CA GLY A 614 2.59 13.14 -30.93
C GLY A 614 3.00 13.04 -29.45
N THR A 615 3.87 13.97 -29.04
CA THR A 615 4.64 13.91 -27.80
C THR A 615 3.83 13.74 -26.49
N LEU A 616 2.51 13.97 -26.43
CA LEU A 616 1.74 13.88 -25.18
C LEU A 616 1.41 12.45 -24.71
N SER A 617 1.14 11.51 -25.60
CA SER A 617 0.98 10.09 -25.22
C SER A 617 2.31 9.52 -24.66
N TRP A 618 3.43 10.12 -25.07
CA TRP A 618 4.76 9.86 -24.50
C TRP A 618 5.01 10.64 -23.19
N ARG A 619 4.45 11.86 -23.08
CA ARG A 619 4.57 12.72 -21.88
C ARG A 619 3.80 12.10 -20.71
N LEU A 620 2.58 11.60 -20.88
CA LEU A 620 1.86 10.87 -19.83
C LEU A 620 2.38 9.42 -19.73
N SER A 621 3.54 9.22 -19.10
CA SER A 621 4.05 7.87 -18.81
C SER A 621 2.95 7.01 -18.19
N SER A 622 2.91 5.71 -18.47
CA SER A 622 2.01 4.73 -17.81
C SER A 622 1.91 4.98 -16.29
N ASN A 623 3.04 5.30 -15.65
CA ASN A 623 3.12 5.67 -14.24
C ASN A 623 2.26 6.90 -13.83
N LEU A 624 2.18 7.94 -14.66
CA LEU A 624 1.36 9.12 -14.40
C LEU A 624 -0.12 8.80 -14.57
N TRP A 625 -0.47 8.02 -15.58
CA TRP A 625 -1.84 7.53 -15.79
C TRP A 625 -2.32 6.65 -14.63
N SER A 626 -1.48 5.71 -14.18
CA SER A 626 -1.78 4.89 -13.01
C SER A 626 -1.96 5.74 -11.74
N LYS A 627 -1.17 6.80 -11.55
CA LYS A 627 -1.35 7.76 -10.45
C LYS A 627 -2.68 8.52 -10.55
N PHE A 628 -3.02 9.00 -11.74
CA PHE A 628 -4.30 9.67 -11.99
C PHE A 628 -5.49 8.74 -11.72
N LEU A 629 -5.52 7.54 -12.30
CA LEU A 629 -6.59 6.57 -12.09
C LEU A 629 -6.74 6.22 -10.61
N SER A 630 -5.63 6.00 -9.91
CA SER A 630 -5.63 5.74 -8.46
C SER A 630 -6.17 6.93 -7.67
N ALA A 631 -5.87 8.17 -8.08
CA ALA A 631 -6.39 9.37 -7.46
C ALA A 631 -7.91 9.55 -7.69
N VAL A 632 -8.40 9.29 -8.91
CA VAL A 632 -9.85 9.29 -9.22
C VAL A 632 -10.57 8.24 -8.37
N VAL A 633 -10.07 7.00 -8.37
CA VAL A 633 -10.64 5.91 -7.56
C VAL A 633 -10.67 6.28 -6.09
N TYR A 634 -9.59 6.85 -5.56
CA TYR A 634 -9.52 7.29 -4.17
C TYR A 634 -10.54 8.39 -3.86
N MET A 635 -10.61 9.43 -4.69
CA MET A 635 -11.50 10.58 -4.48
C MET A 635 -12.97 10.16 -4.60
N ARG A 636 -13.34 9.37 -5.61
CA ARG A 636 -14.70 8.85 -5.73
C ARG A 636 -15.07 7.90 -4.59
N GLN A 637 -14.13 7.10 -4.10
CA GLN A 637 -14.33 6.32 -2.86
C GLN A 637 -14.52 7.23 -1.65
N SER A 638 -13.78 8.36 -1.57
CA SER A 638 -13.99 9.38 -0.55
C SER A 638 -15.40 9.99 -0.58
N LEU A 639 -16.07 9.98 -1.73
CA LEU A 639 -17.45 10.45 -1.89
C LEU A 639 -18.51 9.34 -1.73
N GLY A 640 -18.10 8.11 -1.39
CA GLY A 640 -19.01 7.00 -1.13
C GLY A 640 -19.27 6.06 -2.31
N HIS A 641 -18.64 6.26 -3.48
CA HIS A 641 -18.80 5.35 -4.62
C HIS A 641 -18.15 3.98 -4.35
N LYS A 642 -18.92 2.90 -4.46
CA LYS A 642 -18.42 1.52 -4.32
C LYS A 642 -17.34 1.24 -5.36
N TYR A 643 -16.13 0.91 -4.90
CA TYR A 643 -14.94 0.77 -5.75
C TYR A 643 -14.57 2.01 -6.57
N GLY A 644 -15.07 3.18 -6.17
CA GLY A 644 -14.90 4.44 -6.90
C GLY A 644 -15.86 4.58 -8.08
N GLY A 645 -16.71 3.58 -8.39
CA GLY A 645 -17.55 3.61 -9.59
C GLY A 645 -16.73 3.59 -10.89
N VAL A 646 -15.45 3.20 -10.83
CA VAL A 646 -14.52 3.24 -11.96
C VAL A 646 -14.35 1.85 -12.55
N TRP A 647 -14.44 1.74 -13.86
CA TRP A 647 -14.23 0.51 -14.64
C TRP A 647 -13.26 0.78 -15.77
N THR A 648 -12.63 -0.28 -16.28
CA THR A 648 -11.82 -0.16 -17.50
C THR A 648 -12.39 -1.03 -18.61
N VAL A 649 -12.31 -0.57 -19.85
CA VAL A 649 -12.72 -1.30 -21.05
C VAL A 649 -11.52 -1.63 -21.92
N SER A 650 -11.69 -2.56 -22.86
CA SER A 650 -10.68 -2.82 -23.88
C SER A 650 -10.53 -1.59 -24.77
N PRO A 651 -9.30 -1.11 -25.07
CA PRO A 651 -9.07 -0.01 -26.02
C PRO A 651 -9.25 -0.43 -27.49
N ALA A 652 -9.66 -1.68 -27.76
CA ALA A 652 -9.78 -2.16 -29.14
C ALA A 652 -10.86 -1.37 -29.90
N TRP A 653 -10.46 -0.75 -31.01
CA TRP A 653 -11.31 -0.05 -31.99
C TRP A 653 -12.03 1.22 -31.49
N THR A 654 -11.87 1.61 -30.22
CA THR A 654 -12.52 2.79 -29.62
C THR A 654 -12.20 4.10 -30.34
N SER A 655 -11.00 4.23 -30.90
CA SER A 655 -10.58 5.43 -31.65
C SER A 655 -10.86 5.37 -33.17
N GLN A 656 -11.34 4.23 -33.68
CA GLN A 656 -11.56 3.97 -35.11
C GLN A 656 -13.03 3.75 -35.46
N THR A 657 -13.88 3.50 -34.47
CA THR A 657 -15.32 3.31 -34.64
C THR A 657 -16.04 4.64 -34.49
N CYS A 658 -17.04 4.91 -35.32
CA CYS A 658 -17.91 6.07 -35.16
C CYS A 658 -18.90 5.85 -34.01
N HIS A 659 -19.01 6.79 -33.06
CA HIS A 659 -19.97 6.69 -31.97
C HIS A 659 -21.44 6.82 -32.40
N VAL A 660 -21.71 7.37 -33.60
CA VAL A 660 -23.06 7.56 -34.13
C VAL A 660 -23.56 6.29 -34.83
N CYS A 661 -22.83 5.83 -35.84
CA CYS A 661 -23.28 4.74 -36.72
C CYS A 661 -22.57 3.40 -36.51
N GLY A 662 -21.50 3.36 -35.71
CA GLY A 662 -20.68 2.16 -35.53
C GLY A 662 -19.77 1.79 -36.71
N GLY A 663 -19.83 2.54 -37.81
CA GLY A 663 -18.94 2.38 -38.97
C GLY A 663 -17.47 2.69 -38.63
N ARG A 664 -16.56 2.23 -39.48
CA ARG A 664 -15.13 2.58 -39.36
C ARG A 664 -14.93 4.01 -39.87
N GLY A 665 -14.08 4.78 -39.19
CA GLY A 665 -13.66 6.11 -39.64
C GLY A 665 -12.15 6.30 -39.51
N VAL A 666 -11.71 7.48 -39.95
CA VAL A 666 -10.30 7.86 -40.06
C VAL A 666 -10.02 9.10 -39.22
N ARG A 667 -8.76 9.26 -38.80
CA ARG A 667 -8.31 10.49 -38.13
C ARG A 667 -7.87 11.49 -39.18
N VAL A 668 -8.26 12.75 -39.00
CA VAL A 668 -8.05 13.84 -39.96
C VAL A 668 -7.44 15.06 -39.26
N GLU A 669 -6.82 15.96 -40.02
CA GLU A 669 -6.08 17.09 -39.44
C GLU A 669 -6.98 18.10 -38.73
N ASN A 670 -8.06 18.50 -39.38
CA ASN A 670 -8.97 19.56 -38.96
C ASN A 670 -10.43 19.16 -39.27
N GLU A 671 -11.37 19.96 -38.80
CA GLU A 671 -12.81 19.66 -38.84
C GLU A 671 -13.41 19.54 -40.26
N GLY A 672 -12.73 20.08 -41.28
CA GLY A 672 -13.17 20.01 -42.69
C GLY A 672 -12.40 19.02 -43.55
N SER A 673 -11.38 18.35 -43.01
CA SER A 673 -10.55 17.40 -43.76
C SER A 673 -11.17 16.02 -43.76
N THR A 674 -11.18 15.36 -44.91
CA THR A 674 -11.59 13.96 -45.06
C THR A 674 -10.39 13.01 -45.23
N GLU A 675 -9.19 13.56 -45.50
CA GLU A 675 -7.98 12.78 -45.71
C GLU A 675 -7.38 12.21 -44.40
N GLU A 676 -7.03 10.93 -44.42
CA GLU A 676 -6.43 10.26 -43.26
C GLU A 676 -5.04 10.84 -42.93
N LYS A 677 -4.92 11.40 -41.72
CA LYS A 677 -3.66 11.85 -41.13
C LYS A 677 -3.35 11.07 -39.86
N ARG A 678 -2.20 10.40 -39.85
CA ARG A 678 -1.73 9.67 -38.67
C ARG A 678 -1.53 10.63 -37.49
N GLY A 679 -2.33 10.45 -36.45
CA GLY A 679 -2.32 11.33 -35.27
C GLY A 679 -3.10 12.64 -35.45
N GLY A 680 -4.01 12.72 -36.42
CA GLY A 680 -4.96 13.82 -36.59
C GLY A 680 -5.80 14.08 -35.33
N GLU A 681 -6.23 15.33 -35.15
CA GLU A 681 -6.98 15.82 -33.98
C GLU A 681 -8.48 15.51 -34.09
N TYR A 682 -8.98 15.39 -35.32
CA TYR A 682 -10.37 15.15 -35.63
C TYR A 682 -10.58 13.73 -36.15
N PHE A 683 -11.83 13.29 -36.13
CA PHE A 683 -12.30 12.01 -36.62
C PHE A 683 -13.39 12.26 -37.65
N TYR A 684 -13.26 11.61 -38.81
CA TYR A 684 -14.23 11.63 -39.88
C TYR A 684 -14.78 10.21 -40.12
N CYS A 685 -16.11 10.10 -40.26
CA CYS A 685 -16.76 8.87 -40.68
C CYS A 685 -17.38 9.03 -42.07
N GLU A 686 -16.90 8.25 -43.02
CA GLU A 686 -17.43 8.20 -44.39
C GLU A 686 -18.88 7.71 -44.45
N THR A 687 -19.29 6.83 -43.53
CA THR A 687 -20.63 6.22 -43.55
C THR A 687 -21.75 7.18 -43.17
N CYS A 688 -21.53 8.06 -42.18
CA CYS A 688 -22.57 8.99 -41.71
C CYS A 688 -22.18 10.47 -41.81
N GLY A 689 -21.00 10.77 -42.37
CA GLY A 689 -20.50 12.13 -42.57
C GLY A 689 -20.07 12.87 -41.30
N VAL A 690 -20.12 12.24 -40.13
CA VAL A 690 -19.84 12.95 -38.86
C VAL A 690 -18.38 13.39 -38.78
N HIS A 691 -18.17 14.64 -38.36
CA HIS A 691 -16.88 15.22 -38.04
C HIS A 691 -16.88 15.66 -36.57
N ILE A 692 -16.00 15.09 -35.75
CA ILE A 692 -15.85 15.47 -34.35
C ILE A 692 -14.41 15.30 -33.87
N HIS A 693 -14.07 15.89 -32.73
CA HIS A 693 -12.76 15.69 -32.12
C HIS A 693 -12.52 14.19 -31.82
N ALA A 694 -11.35 13.66 -32.22
CA ALA A 694 -11.08 12.23 -32.16
C ALA A 694 -11.09 11.67 -30.74
N ASP A 695 -10.58 12.43 -29.76
CA ASP A 695 -10.57 12.03 -28.35
C ASP A 695 -12.00 12.08 -27.73
N VAL A 696 -12.90 12.93 -28.26
CA VAL A 696 -14.32 12.95 -27.84
C VAL A 696 -15.07 11.74 -28.40
N ASN A 697 -14.83 11.40 -29.66
CA ASN A 697 -15.36 10.18 -30.26
C ASN A 697 -14.96 8.94 -29.45
N ALA A 698 -13.67 8.86 -29.08
CA ALA A 698 -13.15 7.78 -28.25
C ALA A 698 -13.82 7.74 -26.87
N ALA A 699 -13.96 8.88 -26.18
CA ALA A 699 -14.64 8.97 -24.89
C ALA A 699 -16.10 8.47 -24.97
N ARG A 700 -16.84 8.87 -26.02
CA ARG A 700 -18.21 8.39 -26.27
C ARG A 700 -18.26 6.88 -26.53
N ASN A 701 -17.34 6.35 -27.34
CA ASN A 701 -17.26 4.91 -27.59
C ASN A 701 -16.95 4.11 -26.33
N ILE A 702 -15.99 4.57 -25.51
CA ILE A 702 -15.62 3.93 -24.24
C ILE A 702 -16.83 3.76 -23.32
N MET A 703 -17.74 4.74 -23.30
CA MET A 703 -18.99 4.66 -22.55
C MET A 703 -19.94 3.56 -23.05
N CYS A 704 -19.95 3.30 -24.36
CA CYS A 704 -20.87 2.38 -25.03
C CYS A 704 -20.39 0.92 -25.10
N VAL A 705 -19.12 0.62 -24.74
CA VAL A 705 -18.60 -0.76 -24.77
C VAL A 705 -19.36 -1.66 -23.79
N GLN A 706 -20.20 -2.55 -24.33
CA GLN A 706 -21.15 -3.40 -23.60
C GLN A 706 -20.52 -4.50 -22.71
N ARG A 707 -19.21 -4.75 -22.83
CA ARG A 707 -18.49 -5.74 -22.00
C ARG A 707 -17.40 -5.08 -21.17
N PRO A 708 -17.74 -4.52 -19.99
CA PRO A 708 -16.72 -4.06 -19.06
C PRO A 708 -15.80 -5.22 -18.68
N THR A 709 -14.53 -5.15 -19.09
CA THR A 709 -13.48 -5.98 -18.50
C THR A 709 -13.25 -5.46 -17.09
N ALA A 710 -13.84 -6.12 -16.09
CA ALA A 710 -13.77 -5.72 -14.70
C ALA A 710 -12.33 -5.50 -14.23
N VAL A 711 -11.85 -4.25 -14.29
CA VAL A 711 -10.72 -3.78 -13.49
C VAL A 711 -11.26 -2.80 -12.46
N GLY A 712 -12.10 -3.33 -11.59
CA GLY A 712 -12.07 -2.93 -10.20
C GLY A 712 -11.21 -3.95 -9.47
N GLY A 713 -10.40 -3.53 -8.49
CA GLY A 713 -9.80 -4.45 -7.54
C GLY A 713 -10.83 -5.16 -6.65
N ARG A 714 -11.94 -5.68 -7.20
CA ARG A 714 -12.95 -6.61 -6.68
C ARG A 714 -14.10 -6.73 -7.71
N THR A 715 -14.51 -7.96 -7.99
CA THR A 715 -15.57 -8.36 -8.94
C THR A 715 -16.97 -7.96 -8.50
N ALA A 716 -17.87 -8.00 -9.50
CA ALA A 716 -19.32 -8.27 -9.45
C ALA A 716 -19.86 -8.80 -8.11
#